data_AF-A0AAE0RYX7-F1
#
_entry.id   AF-A0AAE0RYX7-F1
#
_cell.length_a   1.000
_cell.length_b   1.000
_cell.length_c   1.000
_cell.angle_alpha   90.00
_cell.angle_beta   90.00
_cell.angle_gamma   90.00
#
_symmetry.space_group_name_H-M   'P 1'
#
loop_
_entity.id
_entity.type
_entity.pdbx_description
1 polymer ?
#
loop_
_entity_poly.entity_id
_entity_poly.type
_entity_poly.pdbx_seq_one_letter_code
_entity_poly.pdbx_strand_id
1 'polypeptide(L)'
;MKKYSFTSESVSEGHPDKIADQISDSVLDAYLEQDKKARVACETLVTTGLVLVAGEITSTAKVDTTEVIRSIIEKIGYTKAEYKFDAESCGIISAIHAQSPDINRGVDLVVRKGSDDIYDSIGAGDQGMMFGYACHETPELMPAALMFAHRIVKQLADIRKQGEIMTYLRPDAKSQVTLDYEDNRVTGVNTVVVSTQHDPEPNGMSEVHWQEKIKSDIITNVIKKVIPTHLLHSETKFYINPTGRFEIGGPHGDAGLTGRKIIVDTYGGAAPHGGGAFSGKDPSKVDRSAAYAARHIAKNIVAAQLADRCTVQVSYAIGVVKPVSIYINTHATAQMGITDTDLQRTIEKVFDLRPAAIIEQLELTLCNDWKYKDTAAYGHFGRIYTPHYVGLCIDAINNNASNSTIYTYILYFLTSTLAAGSSMFMVRQTIIVTSRRIEYDLKNDIYHHLQGLAIQNLRQLNTGDLMSRATNDLNAVRNYFGPCLMYFFNTSFRLFFSISAMVAISPYLTFYAMLPAPLLAFLVFKIGEKIRDRSFELQEIYSELTIRTQENLAGKRIIKAFVKEEYEEKRFAGINHVYFKKNMQLAKLQAVFFPVISLLLGLSVLFSIWIGGELIIEQKITYGQLTQFMIYIASLSWPIISIGWITNMLQRAVSGQKRINDLFTIQSEVQPDIANTFENSTKTSTKTPFKINPPNLITPVPAISNISIKGEIQFKHVSFAYDTHPSINVLTDISFTIHEGEKIAIIGPVAAGKSTLAELIPRLLEPTRGQILLDGINIKRIPLSLLRKNIAFVPQDYFLFSTSLKNSIAFGANKNVTDEQIEHAAIQSDIYHDIMSFPNKFQTVIGERGITLSGGQKQRIAIARALIRNAPILILDDSLSAVDTHTENNILNQLFTDQNKQTIIFITHRFSVCEKCDKVFVILNGKLAEIDGVGFWGFFECINDTQVSEALFNATAKWLKSKGLTSMRGPVSPSMNDQPGMLFDGYNSPPVFLMTYNPPYYHDICKFHNFEPTQELLTWIIDKESAINALYRLKRISELVKKRENITIRHANLKKFEEEVHHVLDVYNNAWEENWGFVPMTDLEFKDLASSLKKIVDPGLVYFAENNEGKPVGFSISLPDMNYPLKFTNGNPLTLTGIIKFIWYRRKITKIRTIVMGVIKGYRNKGIDSAFISETIDYAIKKGITDCEVGWVLESNVPMNRLANAIGAKIHKRYLIYEKKLDNYPTK
;
A
#
# COMPACT_ATOMS: atom_id res chain seq x y z
N MET A 1 -43.41 6.99 33.42
CA MET A 1 -42.15 6.91 34.18
C MET A 1 -41.12 6.03 33.47
N LYS A 2 -40.57 6.57 32.39
CA LYS A 2 -39.33 6.10 31.76
C LYS A 2 -38.19 6.86 32.42
N LYS A 3 -37.36 6.16 33.22
CA LYS A 3 -36.15 6.73 33.82
C LYS A 3 -34.94 6.42 32.93
N TYR A 4 -34.07 7.40 32.71
CA TYR A 4 -32.81 7.22 31.99
C TYR A 4 -31.80 8.31 32.34
N SER A 5 -30.51 8.03 32.19
CA SER A 5 -29.45 9.03 32.29
C SER A 5 -29.00 9.44 30.88
N PHE A 6 -28.63 10.69 30.67
CA PHE A 6 -28.00 11.16 29.44
C PHE A 6 -26.77 12.03 29.74
N THR A 7 -25.68 11.73 29.05
CA THR A 7 -24.37 12.40 29.22
C THR A 7 -24.08 13.26 28.01
N SER A 8 -23.58 14.47 28.25
CA SER A 8 -23.06 15.37 27.24
C SER A 8 -21.66 15.84 27.62
N GLU A 9 -20.81 16.13 26.63
CA GLU A 9 -19.46 16.67 26.83
C GLU A 9 -19.28 18.07 26.23
N SER A 10 -18.23 18.77 26.71
CA SER A 10 -17.73 20.03 26.18
C SER A 10 -16.21 20.11 26.33
N VAL A 11 -15.57 20.93 25.51
CA VAL A 11 -14.14 21.26 25.59
C VAL A 11 -13.97 22.78 25.65
N SER A 12 -12.84 23.27 26.18
CA SER A 12 -12.56 24.70 26.31
C SER A 12 -12.03 25.32 25.01
N GLU A 13 -11.95 26.65 24.99
CA GLU A 13 -11.24 27.45 23.98
C GLU A 13 -9.76 27.05 23.78
N GLY A 14 -9.13 26.39 24.77
CA GLY A 14 -7.76 25.89 24.70
C GLY A 14 -7.63 24.45 24.20
N HIS A 15 -8.73 23.78 23.90
CA HIS A 15 -8.67 22.44 23.28
C HIS A 15 -8.21 22.54 21.82
N PRO A 16 -7.33 21.64 21.31
CA PRO A 16 -6.80 21.73 19.94
C PRO A 16 -7.84 21.92 18.84
N ASP A 17 -8.96 21.18 18.87
CA ASP A 17 -10.03 21.36 17.88
C ASP A 17 -10.68 22.76 17.97
N LYS A 18 -10.87 23.31 19.19
CA LYS A 18 -11.39 24.67 19.40
C LYS A 18 -10.38 25.76 19.02
N ILE A 19 -9.08 25.52 19.19
CA ILE A 19 -8.04 26.44 18.69
C ILE A 19 -8.11 26.50 17.16
N ALA A 20 -8.23 25.34 16.49
CA ALA A 20 -8.38 25.28 15.03
C ALA A 20 -9.66 25.99 14.53
N ASP A 21 -10.79 25.83 15.22
CA ASP A 21 -12.04 26.54 14.89
C ASP A 21 -11.90 28.07 15.08
N GLN A 22 -11.36 28.51 16.22
CA GLN A 22 -11.16 29.94 16.51
C GLN A 22 -10.15 30.61 15.57
N ILE A 23 -9.12 29.89 15.12
CA ILE A 23 -8.19 30.39 14.10
C ILE A 23 -8.93 30.56 12.77
N SER A 24 -9.59 29.50 12.27
CA SER A 24 -10.34 29.55 11.02
C SER A 24 -11.41 30.66 11.03
N ASP A 25 -12.14 30.83 12.13
CA ASP A 25 -13.13 31.91 12.25
C ASP A 25 -12.51 33.30 12.43
N SER A 26 -11.35 33.44 13.10
CA SER A 26 -10.66 34.73 13.19
C SER A 26 -10.07 35.16 11.84
N VAL A 27 -9.64 34.21 11.00
CA VAL A 27 -9.24 34.49 9.61
C VAL A 27 -10.45 34.93 8.79
N LEU A 28 -11.59 34.24 8.88
CA LEU A 28 -12.85 34.66 8.23
C LEU A 28 -13.28 36.07 8.64
N ASP A 29 -13.30 36.34 9.95
CA ASP A 29 -13.65 37.66 10.51
C ASP A 29 -12.78 38.76 9.90
N ALA A 30 -11.45 38.56 9.87
CA ALA A 30 -10.50 39.54 9.38
C ALA A 30 -10.63 39.82 7.87
N TYR A 31 -11.03 38.83 7.06
CA TYR A 31 -11.35 39.04 5.65
C TYR A 31 -12.68 39.80 5.47
N LEU A 32 -13.74 39.44 6.19
CA LEU A 32 -15.05 40.11 6.10
C LEU A 32 -15.04 41.56 6.63
N GLU A 33 -14.17 41.85 7.61
CA GLU A 33 -13.99 43.18 8.20
C GLU A 33 -13.38 44.20 7.21
N GLN A 34 -12.54 43.73 6.28
CA GLN A 34 -11.98 44.54 5.18
C GLN A 34 -12.82 44.47 3.89
N ASP A 35 -13.43 43.32 3.60
CA ASP A 35 -14.16 43.04 2.37
C ASP A 35 -15.42 42.22 2.67
N LYS A 36 -16.57 42.90 2.79
CA LYS A 36 -17.88 42.29 3.04
C LYS A 36 -18.39 41.37 1.91
N LYS A 37 -17.62 41.18 0.83
CA LYS A 37 -17.89 40.23 -0.27
C LYS A 37 -16.87 39.09 -0.35
N ALA A 38 -15.93 39.01 0.58
CA ALA A 38 -14.94 37.94 0.64
C ALA A 38 -15.60 36.54 0.65
N ARG A 39 -15.14 35.66 -0.25
CA ARG A 39 -15.42 34.22 -0.19
C ARG A 39 -14.28 33.55 0.56
N VAL A 40 -14.60 32.76 1.58
CA VAL A 40 -13.61 32.16 2.50
C VAL A 40 -14.07 30.75 2.85
N ALA A 41 -13.19 29.78 2.61
CA ALA A 41 -13.29 28.42 3.13
C ALA A 41 -11.89 27.98 3.58
N CYS A 42 -11.56 28.20 4.85
CA CYS A 42 -10.25 27.86 5.43
C CYS A 42 -10.34 26.88 6.60
N GLU A 43 -9.48 25.85 6.57
CA GLU A 43 -9.36 24.82 7.59
C GLU A 43 -7.98 24.92 8.25
N THR A 44 -7.94 24.66 9.54
CA THR A 44 -6.75 24.76 10.39
C THR A 44 -6.43 23.42 11.02
N LEU A 45 -5.17 23.02 10.99
CA LEU A 45 -4.62 21.92 11.78
C LEU A 45 -3.63 22.50 12.80
N VAL A 46 -3.73 22.08 14.06
CA VAL A 46 -2.78 22.48 15.13
C VAL A 46 -2.17 21.28 15.83
N THR A 47 -0.89 21.37 16.19
CA THR A 47 -0.16 20.37 16.98
C THR A 47 1.06 21.01 17.66
N THR A 48 1.97 20.22 18.25
CA THR A 48 3.11 20.71 19.03
C THR A 48 3.95 21.69 18.20
N GLY A 49 4.02 22.95 18.64
CA GLY A 49 4.76 24.03 17.99
C GLY A 49 4.31 24.40 16.56
N LEU A 50 3.16 23.92 16.06
CA LEU A 50 2.78 24.07 14.64
C LEU A 50 1.29 24.41 14.44
N VAL A 51 1.04 25.39 13.59
CA VAL A 51 -0.24 25.70 12.96
C VAL A 51 -0.10 25.60 11.45
N LEU A 52 -1.00 24.87 10.80
CA LEU A 52 -1.17 24.83 9.34
C LEU A 52 -2.56 25.34 9.01
N VAL A 53 -2.66 26.49 8.32
CA VAL A 53 -3.93 26.97 7.74
C VAL A 53 -3.90 26.73 6.25
N ALA A 54 -4.93 26.04 5.73
CA ALA A 54 -5.09 25.74 4.32
C ALA A 54 -6.50 26.13 3.84
N GLY A 55 -6.67 26.34 2.54
CA GLY A 55 -8.00 26.52 1.97
C GLY A 55 -8.08 27.53 0.83
N GLU A 56 -9.30 27.99 0.58
CA GLU A 56 -9.71 28.73 -0.60
C GLU A 56 -10.25 30.11 -0.20
N ILE A 57 -9.59 31.18 -0.64
CA ILE A 57 -10.00 32.57 -0.36
C ILE A 57 -10.05 33.39 -1.65
N THR A 58 -11.13 34.13 -1.85
CA THR A 58 -11.28 35.13 -2.92
C THR A 58 -11.77 36.44 -2.31
N SER A 59 -10.93 37.47 -2.30
CA SER A 59 -11.20 38.77 -1.67
C SER A 59 -10.30 39.87 -2.24
N THR A 60 -10.70 41.13 -2.08
CA THR A 60 -9.83 42.31 -2.30
C THR A 60 -9.06 42.76 -1.05
N ALA A 61 -9.32 42.14 0.10
CA ALA A 61 -8.66 42.46 1.38
C ALA A 61 -7.16 42.09 1.41
N LYS A 62 -6.43 42.67 2.36
CA LYS A 62 -5.04 42.33 2.70
C LYS A 62 -4.95 42.04 4.19
N VAL A 63 -5.07 40.76 4.53
CA VAL A 63 -5.04 40.26 5.91
C VAL A 63 -3.70 39.60 6.18
N ASP A 64 -2.94 40.08 7.18
CA ASP A 64 -1.82 39.29 7.70
C ASP A 64 -2.40 38.12 8.49
N THR A 65 -2.38 36.94 7.86
CA THR A 65 -2.91 35.71 8.43
C THR A 65 -2.05 35.24 9.62
N THR A 66 -0.76 35.58 9.65
CA THR A 66 0.17 35.18 10.71
C THR A 66 -0.06 36.01 11.98
N GLU A 67 -0.24 37.32 11.85
CA GLU A 67 -0.56 38.21 12.97
C GLU A 67 -1.90 37.83 13.64
N VAL A 68 -2.93 37.58 12.83
CA VAL A 68 -4.26 37.12 13.30
C VAL A 68 -4.15 35.80 14.08
N ILE A 69 -3.37 34.83 13.58
CA ILE A 69 -3.14 33.55 14.27
C ILE A 69 -2.43 33.74 15.61
N ARG A 70 -1.40 34.60 15.67
CA ARG A 70 -0.64 34.85 16.91
C ARG A 70 -1.52 35.51 17.97
N SER A 71 -2.29 36.53 17.60
CA SER A 71 -3.19 37.23 18.50
C SER A 71 -4.28 36.33 19.10
N ILE A 72 -4.85 35.39 18.33
CA ILE A 72 -5.85 34.46 18.88
C ILE A 72 -5.23 33.40 19.80
N ILE A 73 -4.03 32.90 19.50
CA ILE A 73 -3.28 31.96 20.37
C ILE A 73 -2.92 32.63 21.71
N GLU A 74 -2.47 33.88 21.66
CA GLU A 74 -2.20 34.71 22.85
C GLU A 74 -3.47 34.91 23.69
N LYS A 75 -4.59 35.30 23.05
CA LYS A 75 -5.89 35.53 23.70
C LYS A 75 -6.51 34.25 24.30
N ILE A 76 -6.24 33.08 23.71
CA ILE A 76 -6.59 31.78 24.29
C ILE A 76 -5.71 31.49 25.52
N GLY A 77 -4.53 32.09 25.64
CA GLY A 77 -3.65 31.98 26.81
C GLY A 77 -2.43 31.08 26.61
N TYR A 78 -2.08 30.77 25.37
CA TYR A 78 -0.85 30.05 25.04
C TYR A 78 0.31 31.06 24.90
N THR A 79 0.80 31.51 26.05
CA THR A 79 1.76 32.62 26.19
C THR A 79 3.10 32.21 26.82
N LYS A 80 3.29 30.93 27.14
CA LYS A 80 4.53 30.39 27.72
C LYS A 80 5.11 29.26 26.87
N ALA A 81 6.40 29.32 26.56
CA ALA A 81 7.12 28.25 25.86
C ALA A 81 7.09 26.88 26.57
N GLU A 82 6.87 26.86 27.90
CA GLU A 82 6.71 25.61 28.67
C GLU A 82 5.51 24.75 28.20
N TYR A 83 4.51 25.37 27.55
CA TYR A 83 3.36 24.68 26.96
C TYR A 83 3.69 23.98 25.63
N LYS A 84 4.87 24.25 25.04
CA LYS A 84 5.33 23.77 23.71
C LYS A 84 4.38 24.07 22.55
N PHE A 85 3.53 25.07 22.77
CA PHE A 85 2.68 25.74 21.80
C PHE A 85 2.40 27.11 22.40
N ASP A 86 2.96 28.16 21.82
CA ASP A 86 2.80 29.54 22.27
C ASP A 86 2.79 30.52 21.09
N ALA A 87 2.22 31.70 21.29
CA ALA A 87 2.00 32.70 20.25
C ALA A 87 3.31 33.24 19.62
N GLU A 88 4.44 33.24 20.34
CA GLU A 88 5.70 33.78 19.83
C GLU A 88 6.53 32.74 19.08
N SER A 89 6.59 31.51 19.57
CA SER A 89 7.46 30.45 19.03
C SER A 89 6.80 29.52 18.02
N CYS A 90 5.46 29.45 17.97
CA CYS A 90 4.78 28.51 17.06
C CYS A 90 5.07 28.83 15.58
N GLY A 91 5.40 27.77 14.84
CA GLY A 91 5.54 27.80 13.40
C GLY A 91 4.17 27.88 12.74
N ILE A 92 3.99 28.83 11.82
CA ILE A 92 2.73 29.07 11.13
C ILE A 92 2.98 28.85 9.63
N ILE A 93 2.26 27.89 9.05
CA ILE A 93 2.32 27.58 7.62
C ILE A 93 0.97 27.97 7.00
N SER A 94 1.01 28.80 5.96
CA SER A 94 -0.16 29.12 5.14
C SER A 94 -0.09 28.38 3.80
N ALA A 95 -1.14 27.62 3.50
CA ALA A 95 -1.40 26.91 2.25
C ALA A 95 -2.73 27.40 1.63
N ILE A 96 -3.01 28.69 1.75
CA ILE A 96 -4.19 29.36 1.19
C ILE A 96 -3.97 29.62 -0.30
N HIS A 97 -5.00 29.39 -1.11
CA HIS A 97 -4.99 29.65 -2.56
C HIS A 97 -6.34 30.23 -3.03
N ALA A 98 -6.40 30.67 -4.29
CA ALA A 98 -7.63 31.22 -4.87
C ALA A 98 -8.67 30.13 -5.18
N GLN A 99 -9.95 30.41 -4.90
CA GLN A 99 -11.06 29.48 -5.17
C GLN A 99 -11.26 29.25 -6.68
N SER A 100 -11.74 28.06 -7.06
CA SER A 100 -11.92 27.70 -8.47
C SER A 100 -12.92 28.62 -9.20
N PRO A 101 -12.59 29.13 -10.41
CA PRO A 101 -13.52 29.87 -11.26
C PRO A 101 -14.80 29.10 -11.66
N ASP A 102 -14.84 27.78 -11.46
CA ASP A 102 -16.07 27.00 -11.64
C ASP A 102 -17.01 27.11 -10.44
N ILE A 103 -16.46 27.20 -9.22
CA ILE A 103 -17.22 27.35 -7.96
C ILE A 103 -17.73 28.78 -7.85
N ASN A 104 -16.87 29.79 -8.07
CA ASN A 104 -17.29 31.20 -8.03
C ASN A 104 -18.43 31.46 -9.02
N ARG A 105 -18.33 30.91 -10.25
CA ARG A 105 -19.45 30.94 -11.20
C ARG A 105 -20.70 30.28 -10.63
N GLY A 106 -20.63 29.12 -9.99
CA GLY A 106 -21.79 28.45 -9.39
C GLY A 106 -22.54 29.30 -8.35
N VAL A 107 -21.82 30.12 -7.58
CA VAL A 107 -22.39 30.98 -6.52
C VAL A 107 -22.89 32.31 -7.07
N ASP A 108 -22.11 32.95 -7.95
CA ASP A 108 -22.38 34.30 -8.46
C ASP A 108 -23.28 34.32 -9.73
N LEU A 109 -23.56 33.15 -10.35
CA LEU A 109 -24.37 33.05 -11.58
C LEU A 109 -25.84 33.44 -11.43
N VAL A 110 -26.32 33.69 -10.21
CA VAL A 110 -27.74 33.96 -9.96
C VAL A 110 -28.13 35.43 -10.10
N VAL A 111 -27.21 36.27 -10.58
CA VAL A 111 -27.57 37.44 -11.42
C VAL A 111 -28.05 36.95 -12.81
N ARG A 112 -29.13 36.16 -12.82
CA ARG A 112 -29.80 35.74 -14.05
C ARG A 112 -30.78 36.83 -14.49
N LYS A 113 -30.52 37.38 -15.68
CA LYS A 113 -31.42 38.26 -16.43
C LYS A 113 -32.86 37.73 -16.38
N GLY A 114 -33.77 38.44 -15.72
CA GLY A 114 -35.21 38.13 -15.68
C GLY A 114 -35.82 37.79 -14.32
N SER A 115 -35.07 37.89 -13.20
CA SER A 115 -35.66 38.03 -11.86
C SER A 115 -35.32 39.41 -11.30
N ASP A 116 -36.32 40.13 -10.81
CA ASP A 116 -36.16 41.40 -10.09
C ASP A 116 -36.07 41.17 -8.55
N ASP A 117 -36.21 39.93 -8.09
CA ASP A 117 -36.09 39.57 -6.67
C ASP A 117 -34.61 39.48 -6.25
N ILE A 118 -34.18 40.43 -5.42
CA ILE A 118 -32.82 40.55 -4.91
C ILE A 118 -32.33 39.30 -4.15
N TYR A 119 -33.26 38.54 -3.53
CA TYR A 119 -32.93 37.35 -2.75
C TYR A 119 -32.63 36.10 -3.58
N ASP A 120 -32.84 36.15 -4.90
CA ASP A 120 -32.34 35.09 -5.78
C ASP A 120 -30.82 35.20 -6.02
N SER A 121 -30.20 36.37 -5.78
CA SER A 121 -28.85 36.73 -6.28
C SER A 121 -27.67 35.85 -5.82
N ILE A 122 -27.83 34.99 -4.81
CA ILE A 122 -26.76 34.12 -4.28
C ILE A 122 -27.25 32.66 -4.18
N GLY A 123 -26.56 31.75 -4.88
CA GLY A 123 -26.75 30.31 -4.73
C GLY A 123 -25.91 29.70 -3.60
N ALA A 124 -26.28 28.51 -3.12
CA ALA A 124 -25.54 27.81 -2.06
C ALA A 124 -24.04 27.59 -2.43
N GLY A 125 -23.13 27.95 -1.52
CA GLY A 125 -21.67 27.90 -1.73
C GLY A 125 -21.02 26.53 -1.59
N ASP A 126 -21.77 25.53 -1.10
CA ASP A 126 -21.41 24.11 -0.98
C ASP A 126 -22.70 23.24 -0.95
N GLN A 127 -22.54 21.92 -0.77
CA GLN A 127 -23.65 20.95 -0.72
C GLN A 127 -23.63 20.22 0.63
N GLY A 128 -24.71 20.34 1.40
CA GLY A 128 -24.79 19.75 2.73
C GLY A 128 -26.22 19.50 3.24
N MET A 129 -26.29 18.82 4.38
CA MET A 129 -27.51 18.62 5.17
C MET A 129 -27.33 19.28 6.53
N MET A 130 -27.95 20.44 6.73
CA MET A 130 -27.77 21.30 7.88
C MET A 130 -29.02 21.28 8.72
N PHE A 131 -29.04 20.31 9.62
CA PHE A 131 -29.81 20.26 10.86
C PHE A 131 -30.08 21.69 11.43
N GLY A 132 -31.37 22.02 11.87
CA GLY A 132 -32.22 22.71 13.02
C GLY A 132 -32.70 22.34 14.57
N TYR A 133 -32.54 22.94 15.79
CA TYR A 133 -33.27 22.45 17.05
C TYR A 133 -33.34 23.42 18.26
N ALA A 134 -34.20 23.07 19.23
CA ALA A 134 -34.32 23.58 20.59
C ALA A 134 -35.05 22.61 21.56
N CYS A 135 -34.91 22.80 22.87
CA CYS A 135 -35.71 22.16 23.94
C CYS A 135 -35.78 22.99 25.22
N HIS A 136 -36.92 22.98 25.92
CA HIS A 136 -37.21 23.76 27.13
C HIS A 136 -36.35 23.46 28.38
N GLU A 137 -35.32 22.62 28.29
CA GLU A 137 -34.51 22.18 29.44
C GLU A 137 -33.65 23.31 30.05
N THR A 138 -33.35 24.37 29.28
CA THR A 138 -32.69 25.59 29.78
C THR A 138 -33.29 26.86 29.15
N PRO A 139 -33.05 28.07 29.72
CA PRO A 139 -33.53 29.34 29.14
C PRO A 139 -33.01 29.64 27.72
N GLU A 140 -31.83 29.13 27.37
CA GLU A 140 -31.28 29.20 26.00
C GLU A 140 -32.05 28.30 25.00
N LEU A 141 -32.95 27.46 25.51
CA LEU A 141 -33.65 26.34 24.89
C LEU A 141 -32.72 25.23 24.38
N MET A 142 -31.70 24.90 25.17
CA MET A 142 -30.65 23.92 24.87
C MET A 142 -30.79 22.65 25.73
N PRO A 143 -30.16 21.52 25.37
CA PRO A 143 -30.07 20.36 26.26
C PRO A 143 -29.33 20.72 27.55
N ALA A 144 -29.91 20.40 28.71
CA ALA A 144 -29.35 20.87 29.99
C ALA A 144 -27.97 20.27 30.29
N ALA A 145 -27.77 18.98 29.97
CA ALA A 145 -26.49 18.31 30.14
C ALA A 145 -25.36 19.03 29.36
N LEU A 146 -25.66 19.45 28.14
CA LEU A 146 -24.72 20.18 27.29
C LEU A 146 -24.44 21.58 27.85
N MET A 147 -25.47 22.33 28.24
CA MET A 147 -25.29 23.68 28.79
C MET A 147 -24.49 23.70 30.08
N PHE A 148 -24.68 22.74 30.98
CA PHE A 148 -23.85 22.64 32.18
C PHE A 148 -22.40 22.30 31.83
N ALA A 149 -22.16 21.41 30.85
CA ALA A 149 -20.81 21.12 30.37
C ALA A 149 -20.12 22.39 29.82
N HIS A 150 -20.78 23.16 28.94
CA HIS A 150 -20.25 24.42 28.40
C HIS A 150 -19.98 25.45 29.49
N ARG A 151 -20.95 25.68 30.38
CA ARG A 151 -20.81 26.67 31.47
C ARG A 151 -19.66 26.29 32.42
N ILE A 152 -19.36 24.99 32.63
CA ILE A 152 -18.19 24.54 33.41
C ILE A 152 -16.87 24.94 32.73
N VAL A 153 -16.67 24.61 31.44
CA VAL A 153 -15.41 24.97 30.75
C VAL A 153 -15.28 26.47 30.51
N LYS A 154 -16.39 27.18 30.31
CA LYS A 154 -16.39 28.64 30.27
C LYS A 154 -16.01 29.25 31.62
N GLN A 155 -16.62 28.80 32.72
CA GLN A 155 -16.31 29.31 34.06
C GLN A 155 -14.84 29.05 34.47
N LEU A 156 -14.24 27.95 34.02
CA LEU A 156 -12.79 27.70 34.14
C LEU A 156 -11.96 28.71 33.33
N ALA A 157 -12.33 28.95 32.07
CA ALA A 157 -11.66 29.93 31.21
C ALA A 157 -11.78 31.37 31.74
N ASP A 158 -12.95 31.75 32.25
CA ASP A 158 -13.23 33.06 32.84
C ASP A 158 -12.37 33.27 34.12
N ILE A 159 -12.29 32.28 35.02
CA ILE A 159 -11.42 32.32 36.22
C ILE A 159 -9.95 32.44 35.83
N ARG A 160 -9.50 31.61 34.87
CA ARG A 160 -8.13 31.63 34.35
C ARG A 160 -7.75 32.98 33.75
N LYS A 161 -8.67 33.62 33.03
CA LYS A 161 -8.48 34.97 32.43
C LYS A 161 -8.55 36.10 33.45
N GLN A 162 -9.30 35.93 34.54
CA GLN A 162 -9.34 36.88 35.66
C GLN A 162 -8.02 36.87 36.46
N GLY A 163 -7.43 35.69 36.67
CA GLY A 163 -6.11 35.56 37.32
C GLY A 163 -6.07 35.86 38.82
N GLU A 164 -7.22 36.06 39.47
CA GLU A 164 -7.30 36.32 40.93
C GLU A 164 -7.31 35.03 41.78
N ILE A 165 -7.99 33.98 41.29
CA ILE A 165 -8.15 32.69 41.99
C ILE A 165 -7.81 31.54 41.04
N MET A 166 -7.38 30.40 41.59
CA MET A 166 -6.98 29.21 40.81
C MET A 166 -5.95 29.55 39.71
N THR A 167 -4.96 30.39 40.04
CA THR A 167 -3.94 30.93 39.13
C THR A 167 -3.05 29.87 38.46
N TYR A 168 -3.13 28.63 38.89
CA TYR A 168 -2.47 27.45 38.31
C TYR A 168 -3.17 26.90 37.06
N LEU A 169 -4.36 27.40 36.67
CA LEU A 169 -5.11 26.87 35.52
C LEU A 169 -4.42 27.19 34.18
N ARG A 170 -4.31 26.18 33.32
CA ARG A 170 -3.83 26.29 31.93
C ARG A 170 -5.03 26.25 30.94
N PRO A 171 -4.86 26.55 29.64
CA PRO A 171 -6.01 26.80 28.76
C PRO A 171 -6.87 25.59 28.39
N ASP A 172 -6.32 24.38 28.28
CA ASP A 172 -7.08 23.18 27.89
C ASP A 172 -7.93 22.64 29.06
N ALA A 173 -9.23 22.47 28.82
CA ALA A 173 -10.13 21.83 29.76
C ALA A 173 -11.27 21.11 29.03
N LYS A 174 -11.79 20.07 29.68
CA LYS A 174 -12.86 19.19 29.18
C LYS A 174 -13.84 18.94 30.32
N SER A 175 -15.13 18.92 30.01
CA SER A 175 -16.18 18.58 30.98
C SER A 175 -17.14 17.56 30.39
N GLN A 176 -17.71 16.72 31.24
CA GLN A 176 -18.85 15.88 30.91
C GLN A 176 -19.88 15.98 32.04
N VAL A 177 -21.14 16.14 31.70
CA VAL A 177 -22.25 16.20 32.68
C VAL A 177 -23.27 15.14 32.30
N THR A 178 -23.57 14.26 33.27
CA THR A 178 -24.62 13.25 33.18
C THR A 178 -25.80 13.70 34.03
N LEU A 179 -26.94 13.90 33.38
CA LEU A 179 -28.20 14.21 34.05
C LEU A 179 -29.11 12.99 34.06
N ASP A 180 -29.85 12.83 35.15
CA ASP A 180 -30.93 11.84 35.26
C ASP A 180 -32.26 12.49 34.86
N TYR A 181 -33.06 11.73 34.10
CA TYR A 181 -34.32 12.15 33.54
C TYR A 181 -35.45 11.19 33.94
N GLU A 182 -36.61 11.76 34.27
CA GLU A 182 -37.86 11.03 34.45
C GLU A 182 -38.93 11.64 33.53
N ASP A 183 -39.50 10.81 32.65
CA ASP A 183 -40.49 11.24 31.65
C ASP A 183 -40.06 12.51 30.87
N ASN A 184 -38.78 12.52 30.47
CA ASN A 184 -38.09 13.58 29.71
C ASN A 184 -37.89 14.92 30.45
N ARG A 185 -38.03 14.97 31.78
CA ARG A 185 -37.64 16.10 32.65
C ARG A 185 -36.42 15.75 33.49
N VAL A 186 -35.49 16.70 33.67
CA VAL A 186 -34.30 16.55 34.52
C VAL A 186 -34.72 16.45 36.00
N THR A 187 -34.24 15.43 36.72
CA THR A 187 -34.49 15.25 38.17
C THR A 187 -33.24 15.41 39.03
N GLY A 188 -32.05 15.37 38.43
CA GLY A 188 -30.79 15.61 39.15
C GLY A 188 -29.55 15.46 38.27
N VAL A 189 -28.40 15.81 38.83
CA VAL A 189 -27.09 15.49 38.27
C VAL A 189 -26.60 14.17 38.84
N ASN A 190 -26.31 13.21 37.97
CA ASN A 190 -25.76 11.92 38.38
C ASN A 190 -24.25 12.00 38.63
N THR A 191 -23.55 12.55 37.63
CA THR A 191 -22.10 12.55 37.54
C THR A 191 -21.61 13.79 36.81
N VAL A 192 -20.59 14.45 37.36
CA VAL A 192 -19.83 15.53 36.71
C VAL A 192 -18.37 15.09 36.59
N VAL A 193 -17.85 15.13 35.37
CA VAL A 193 -16.43 14.95 35.06
C VAL A 193 -15.84 16.30 34.67
N VAL A 194 -14.69 16.65 35.23
CA VAL A 194 -13.90 17.82 34.83
C VAL A 194 -12.44 17.41 34.72
N SER A 195 -11.85 17.59 33.55
CA SER A 195 -10.40 17.52 33.35
C SER A 195 -9.93 18.91 32.96
N THR A 196 -9.15 19.59 33.82
CA THR A 196 -8.58 20.91 33.50
C THR A 196 -7.07 20.86 33.62
N GLN A 197 -6.39 21.43 32.63
CA GLN A 197 -4.95 21.49 32.58
C GLN A 197 -4.43 22.46 33.67
N HIS A 198 -3.30 22.14 34.30
CA HIS A 198 -2.76 22.94 35.41
C HIS A 198 -1.23 22.99 35.47
N ASP A 199 -0.68 23.97 36.19
CA ASP A 199 0.72 24.02 36.62
C ASP A 199 1.04 22.90 37.64
N PRO A 200 2.31 22.44 37.72
CA PRO A 200 2.74 21.40 38.67
C PRO A 200 2.57 21.82 40.14
N GLU A 201 2.73 20.87 41.06
CA GLU A 201 2.54 21.10 42.49
C GLU A 201 3.52 22.15 43.07
N PRO A 202 3.06 23.05 43.96
CA PRO A 202 3.95 23.99 44.63
C PRO A 202 5.01 23.30 45.50
N ASN A 203 6.23 23.83 45.50
CA ASN A 203 7.35 23.33 46.31
C ASN A 203 6.94 23.10 47.78
N GLY A 204 7.06 21.85 48.24
CA GLY A 204 6.68 21.43 49.60
C GLY A 204 5.27 20.83 49.74
N MET A 205 4.46 20.84 48.69
CA MET A 205 3.20 20.10 48.62
C MET A 205 3.39 18.76 47.90
N SER A 206 2.66 17.73 48.30
CA SER A 206 2.62 16.45 47.56
C SER A 206 1.48 16.42 46.56
N GLU A 207 1.65 15.66 45.47
CA GLU A 207 0.67 15.48 44.39
C GLU A 207 -0.75 15.18 44.88
N VAL A 208 -0.89 14.34 45.91
CA VAL A 208 -2.19 13.99 46.50
C VAL A 208 -2.89 15.22 47.09
N HIS A 209 -2.20 16.00 47.92
CA HIS A 209 -2.76 17.23 48.51
C HIS A 209 -3.01 18.32 47.46
N TRP A 210 -2.18 18.39 46.40
CA TRP A 210 -2.40 19.31 45.28
C TRP A 210 -3.66 18.94 44.51
N GLN A 211 -3.86 17.66 44.21
CA GLN A 211 -5.05 17.14 43.54
C GLN A 211 -6.32 17.26 44.40
N GLU A 212 -6.22 17.08 45.73
CA GLU A 212 -7.32 17.37 46.66
C GLU A 212 -7.70 18.85 46.66
N LYS A 213 -6.71 19.76 46.63
CA LYS A 213 -6.95 21.20 46.50
C LYS A 213 -7.63 21.53 45.17
N ILE A 214 -7.11 21.06 44.03
CA ILE A 214 -7.70 21.25 42.70
C ILE A 214 -9.16 20.75 42.68
N LYS A 215 -9.42 19.57 43.26
CA LYS A 215 -10.77 19.00 43.41
C LYS A 215 -11.70 19.88 44.25
N SER A 216 -11.23 20.39 45.39
CA SER A 216 -11.99 21.29 46.27
C SER A 216 -12.29 22.63 45.60
N ASP A 217 -11.28 23.23 44.95
CA ASP A 217 -11.37 24.49 44.22
C ASP A 217 -12.38 24.38 43.07
N ILE A 218 -12.33 23.33 42.25
CA ILE A 218 -13.24 23.16 41.11
C ILE A 218 -14.68 22.88 41.56
N ILE A 219 -14.88 22.04 42.58
CA ILE A 219 -16.23 21.79 43.12
C ILE A 219 -16.84 23.09 43.69
N THR A 220 -16.04 23.90 44.38
CA THR A 220 -16.51 25.11 45.08
C THR A 220 -16.63 26.33 44.18
N ASN A 221 -15.62 26.60 43.35
CA ASN A 221 -15.52 27.83 42.55
C ASN A 221 -16.12 27.69 41.14
N VAL A 222 -16.29 26.47 40.62
CA VAL A 222 -16.83 26.20 39.28
C VAL A 222 -18.18 25.49 39.37
N ILE A 223 -18.21 24.24 39.84
CA ILE A 223 -19.38 23.37 39.68
C ILE A 223 -20.59 23.90 40.48
N LYS A 224 -20.38 24.28 41.75
CA LYS A 224 -21.43 24.88 42.61
C LYS A 224 -21.88 26.29 42.18
N LYS A 225 -21.16 26.97 41.29
CA LYS A 225 -21.60 28.24 40.68
C LYS A 225 -22.39 28.03 39.39
N VAL A 226 -22.08 26.97 38.64
CA VAL A 226 -22.67 26.66 37.33
C VAL A 226 -23.95 25.82 37.43
N ILE A 227 -23.97 24.84 38.32
CA ILE A 227 -25.09 23.89 38.47
C ILE A 227 -25.97 24.32 39.65
N PRO A 228 -27.30 24.48 39.46
CA PRO A 228 -28.22 24.81 40.55
C PRO A 228 -28.17 23.79 41.69
N THR A 229 -28.07 24.28 42.93
CA THR A 229 -27.90 23.45 44.14
C THR A 229 -28.99 22.39 44.32
N HIS A 230 -30.21 22.65 43.86
CA HIS A 230 -31.34 21.71 43.95
C HIS A 230 -31.24 20.50 43.00
N LEU A 231 -30.28 20.49 42.06
CA LEU A 231 -29.96 19.34 41.20
C LEU A 231 -28.74 18.55 41.71
N LEU A 232 -28.03 19.05 42.72
CA LEU A 232 -26.83 18.44 43.29
C LEU A 232 -27.19 17.64 44.55
N HIS A 233 -27.53 16.38 44.35
CA HIS A 233 -27.88 15.43 45.42
C HIS A 233 -26.63 14.93 46.15
N SER A 234 -26.78 14.37 47.36
CA SER A 234 -25.68 13.81 48.16
C SER A 234 -24.93 12.66 47.48
N GLU A 235 -25.55 12.01 46.50
CA GLU A 235 -24.99 10.90 45.72
C GLU A 235 -24.28 11.36 44.42
N THR A 236 -24.25 12.66 44.13
CA THR A 236 -23.62 13.23 42.91
C THR A 236 -22.13 12.89 42.86
N LYS A 237 -21.69 12.25 41.77
CA LYS A 237 -20.28 11.85 41.61
C LYS A 237 -19.46 12.95 40.95
N PHE A 238 -18.36 13.37 41.59
CA PHE A 238 -17.44 14.39 41.08
C PHE A 238 -16.07 13.78 40.73
N TYR A 239 -15.83 13.60 39.44
CA TYR A 239 -14.55 13.13 38.89
C TYR A 239 -13.74 14.31 38.38
N ILE A 240 -12.90 14.87 39.24
CA ILE A 240 -12.01 15.99 38.91
C ILE A 240 -10.61 15.42 38.66
N ASN A 241 -10.00 15.73 37.52
CA ASN A 241 -8.73 15.18 37.01
C ASN A 241 -8.51 13.71 37.43
N PRO A 242 -9.36 12.75 36.99
CA PRO A 242 -9.41 11.39 37.53
C PRO A 242 -8.14 10.56 37.28
N THR A 243 -7.22 11.03 36.44
CA THR A 243 -5.91 10.45 36.15
C THR A 243 -4.78 10.97 37.06
N GLY A 244 -5.06 11.89 37.98
CA GLY A 244 -4.03 12.66 38.68
C GLY A 244 -3.59 13.86 37.85
N ARG A 245 -2.27 14.09 37.72
CA ARG A 245 -1.69 15.21 36.95
C ARG A 245 -2.29 15.38 35.56
N PHE A 246 -2.60 16.63 35.20
CA PHE A 246 -2.93 17.05 33.85
C PHE A 246 -2.11 18.31 33.49
N GLU A 247 -0.79 18.18 33.52
CA GLU A 247 0.13 19.28 33.19
C GLU A 247 0.29 19.48 31.67
N ILE A 248 0.26 18.36 30.93
CA ILE A 248 0.36 18.30 29.45
C ILE A 248 -1.05 18.24 28.86
N GLY A 249 -1.42 19.28 28.12
CA GLY A 249 -2.69 19.42 27.40
C GLY A 249 -2.53 20.38 26.21
N GLY A 250 -3.62 20.74 25.55
CA GLY A 250 -3.58 21.58 24.35
C GLY A 250 -2.86 20.91 23.18
N PRO A 251 -2.32 21.67 22.21
CA PRO A 251 -1.70 21.11 21.01
C PRO A 251 -0.43 20.28 21.26
N HIS A 252 0.10 20.29 22.49
CA HIS A 252 1.16 19.35 22.88
C HIS A 252 0.63 17.96 23.29
N GLY A 253 -0.61 17.88 23.80
CA GLY A 253 -1.23 16.61 24.22
C GLY A 253 -2.06 15.91 23.15
N ASP A 254 -2.64 16.66 22.20
CA ASP A 254 -3.48 16.13 21.11
C ASP A 254 -3.35 17.03 19.86
N ALA A 255 -3.70 16.53 18.68
CA ALA A 255 -3.75 17.33 17.46
C ALA A 255 -5.18 17.83 17.22
N GLY A 256 -5.33 19.06 16.71
CA GLY A 256 -6.62 19.70 16.46
C GLY A 256 -6.91 19.87 14.98
N LEU A 257 -8.19 19.81 14.59
CA LEU A 257 -8.65 20.11 13.22
C LEU A 257 -10.02 20.81 13.24
N THR A 258 -10.20 21.83 12.40
CA THR A 258 -11.46 22.58 12.25
C THR A 258 -12.67 21.66 12.06
N GLY A 259 -13.75 21.89 12.81
CA GLY A 259 -14.99 21.12 12.76
C GLY A 259 -14.93 19.71 13.34
N ARG A 260 -13.77 19.19 13.76
CA ARG A 260 -13.63 17.82 14.30
C ARG A 260 -14.46 17.58 15.57
N LYS A 261 -14.82 18.65 16.29
CA LYS A 261 -15.67 18.62 17.48
C LYS A 261 -17.14 19.03 17.27
N ILE A 262 -17.61 19.08 16.02
CA ILE A 262 -18.97 19.52 15.66
C ILE A 262 -20.11 18.92 16.49
N ILE A 263 -19.98 17.70 17.03
CA ILE A 263 -21.00 17.12 17.92
C ILE A 263 -21.17 17.87 19.25
N VAL A 264 -20.10 18.41 19.85
CA VAL A 264 -20.18 19.26 21.05
C VAL A 264 -20.53 20.70 20.66
N ASP A 265 -20.14 21.10 19.46
CA ASP A 265 -20.55 22.36 18.81
C ASP A 265 -21.94 22.24 18.18
N THR A 266 -22.71 21.24 18.60
CA THR A 266 -24.11 21.10 18.26
C THR A 266 -24.93 20.76 19.50
N TYR A 267 -25.08 19.48 19.83
CA TYR A 267 -25.99 19.04 20.92
C TYR A 267 -25.43 18.01 21.88
N GLY A 268 -24.13 17.75 21.85
CA GLY A 268 -23.51 16.71 22.66
C GLY A 268 -24.15 15.33 22.42
N GLY A 269 -24.69 15.11 21.22
CA GLY A 269 -25.41 13.89 20.85
C GLY A 269 -26.92 13.87 21.17
N ALA A 270 -27.52 14.92 21.76
CA ALA A 270 -28.95 14.92 22.10
C ALA A 270 -29.89 14.99 20.87
N ALA A 271 -29.39 15.52 19.75
CA ALA A 271 -30.05 15.50 18.44
C ALA A 271 -29.00 15.44 17.31
N PRO A 272 -29.37 15.08 16.06
CA PRO A 272 -28.41 14.94 14.96
C PRO A 272 -27.76 16.28 14.55
N HIS A 273 -26.60 16.19 13.89
CA HIS A 273 -25.81 17.35 13.47
C HIS A 273 -25.44 17.29 11.98
N GLY A 274 -24.98 18.43 11.46
CA GLY A 274 -24.46 18.56 10.09
C GLY A 274 -23.19 17.74 9.84
N GLY A 275 -22.83 17.61 8.56
CA GLY A 275 -21.66 16.83 8.11
C GLY A 275 -20.41 17.65 7.79
N GLY A 276 -20.54 18.95 7.49
CA GLY A 276 -19.42 19.85 7.23
C GLY A 276 -19.15 20.79 8.39
N ALA A 277 -17.90 21.27 8.51
CA ALA A 277 -17.48 22.22 9.52
C ALA A 277 -18.21 23.57 9.36
N PHE A 278 -18.59 24.19 10.48
CA PHE A 278 -19.13 25.55 10.49
C PHE A 278 -18.00 26.59 10.37
N SER A 279 -16.95 26.42 11.17
CA SER A 279 -15.88 27.40 11.31
C SER A 279 -15.01 27.51 10.06
N GLY A 280 -14.48 28.72 9.79
CA GLY A 280 -13.69 29.02 8.59
C GLY A 280 -14.48 29.18 7.29
N LYS A 281 -15.80 29.02 7.32
CA LYS A 281 -16.66 29.14 6.15
C LYS A 281 -17.45 30.46 6.12
N ASP A 282 -17.43 31.15 4.98
CA ASP A 282 -18.20 32.38 4.73
C ASP A 282 -19.73 32.12 4.63
N PRO A 283 -20.59 33.14 4.80
CA PRO A 283 -22.03 32.96 4.86
C PRO A 283 -22.70 32.39 3.59
N SER A 284 -22.04 32.38 2.42
CA SER A 284 -22.58 31.68 1.25
C SER A 284 -22.53 30.15 1.41
N LYS A 285 -21.59 29.64 2.24
CA LYS A 285 -21.44 28.23 2.56
C LYS A 285 -22.59 27.81 3.49
N VAL A 286 -23.46 26.97 2.97
CA VAL A 286 -24.72 26.62 3.63
C VAL A 286 -24.48 25.78 4.87
N ASP A 287 -23.36 25.04 4.94
CA ASP A 287 -22.93 24.33 6.16
C ASP A 287 -22.99 25.22 7.41
N ARG A 288 -22.69 26.53 7.30
CA ARG A 288 -22.89 27.49 8.39
C ARG A 288 -24.20 28.26 8.30
N SER A 289 -24.44 29.02 7.22
CA SER A 289 -25.55 29.99 7.19
C SER A 289 -26.90 29.30 7.23
N ALA A 290 -27.06 28.26 6.42
CA ALA A 290 -28.25 27.44 6.52
C ALA A 290 -28.30 26.67 7.83
N ALA A 291 -27.19 26.25 8.45
CA ALA A 291 -27.24 25.76 9.82
C ALA A 291 -27.85 26.83 10.75
N TYR A 292 -27.38 28.07 10.78
CA TYR A 292 -27.89 29.11 11.70
C TYR A 292 -29.35 29.53 11.45
N ALA A 293 -29.87 29.42 10.22
CA ALA A 293 -31.29 29.53 9.95
C ALA A 293 -32.05 28.25 10.37
N ALA A 294 -31.57 27.10 9.90
CA ALA A 294 -32.09 25.76 10.17
C ALA A 294 -32.33 25.58 11.66
N ARG A 295 -31.25 25.69 12.53
CA ARG A 295 -30.97 26.67 15.68
C ARG A 295 -31.99 27.78 16.27
N HIS A 296 -32.01 29.01 15.68
CA HIS A 296 -33.12 30.00 15.53
C HIS A 296 -34.56 29.46 15.29
N ILE A 297 -34.95 28.96 14.10
CA ILE A 297 -36.35 28.56 13.80
C ILE A 297 -36.89 27.55 14.82
N ALA A 298 -36.10 26.53 15.19
CA ALA A 298 -36.53 25.59 16.21
C ALA A 298 -36.64 26.22 17.61
N LYS A 299 -35.74 27.16 17.96
CA LYS A 299 -35.88 28.02 19.15
C LYS A 299 -37.21 28.78 19.11
N ASN A 300 -37.66 29.29 17.96
CA ASN A 300 -38.96 29.96 17.83
C ASN A 300 -40.14 28.99 18.08
N ILE A 301 -40.10 27.75 17.57
CA ILE A 301 -41.13 26.73 17.82
C ILE A 301 -41.28 26.45 19.32
N VAL A 302 -40.17 26.26 20.03
CA VAL A 302 -40.15 25.92 21.45
C VAL A 302 -40.45 27.15 22.32
N ALA A 303 -39.95 28.34 21.96
CA ALA A 303 -40.23 29.59 22.66
C ALA A 303 -41.71 30.00 22.55
N ALA A 304 -42.34 29.76 21.40
CA ALA A 304 -43.79 29.94 21.21
C ALA A 304 -44.63 28.82 21.84
N GLN A 305 -44.02 27.94 22.65
CA GLN A 305 -44.68 26.84 23.37
C GLN A 305 -45.44 25.86 22.47
N LEU A 306 -45.04 25.76 21.19
CA LEU A 306 -45.68 24.86 20.21
C LEU A 306 -45.15 23.41 20.34
N ALA A 307 -43.99 23.23 20.98
CA ALA A 307 -43.46 21.95 21.42
C ALA A 307 -42.44 22.11 22.58
N ASP A 308 -42.34 21.11 23.46
CA ASP A 308 -41.35 21.13 24.56
C ASP A 308 -39.91 20.92 24.05
N ARG A 309 -39.76 20.26 22.90
CA ARG A 309 -38.52 20.15 22.12
C ARG A 309 -38.84 20.01 20.63
N CYS A 310 -38.06 20.65 19.77
CA CYS A 310 -38.24 20.58 18.32
C CYS A 310 -36.93 20.72 17.58
N THR A 311 -36.82 20.04 16.45
CA THR A 311 -35.64 19.82 15.63
C THR A 311 -36.00 20.27 14.19
N VAL A 312 -35.46 21.42 13.55
CA VAL A 312 -35.10 22.20 12.21
C VAL A 312 -33.99 22.00 10.99
N GLN A 313 -33.44 20.85 10.49
CA GLN A 313 -32.68 20.47 9.24
C GLN A 313 -33.15 20.94 7.85
N VAL A 314 -32.43 21.90 7.31
CA VAL A 314 -32.54 22.29 5.91
C VAL A 314 -31.43 21.60 5.09
N SER A 315 -31.55 21.46 3.77
CA SER A 315 -30.52 20.82 2.93
C SER A 315 -30.49 21.41 1.52
N TYR A 316 -29.31 21.53 0.91
CA TYR A 316 -29.09 22.27 -0.34
C TYR A 316 -28.13 21.52 -1.27
N ALA A 317 -28.12 21.90 -2.53
CA ALA A 317 -27.07 21.55 -3.50
C ALA A 317 -26.38 22.83 -3.98
N ILE A 318 -25.09 22.74 -4.29
CA ILE A 318 -24.26 23.88 -4.68
C ILE A 318 -24.85 24.63 -5.90
N GLY A 319 -24.88 25.95 -5.83
CA GLY A 319 -25.48 26.85 -6.82
C GLY A 319 -27.02 26.90 -6.83
N VAL A 320 -27.71 26.19 -5.93
CA VAL A 320 -29.18 26.25 -5.81
C VAL A 320 -29.58 27.29 -4.75
N VAL A 321 -30.56 28.13 -5.08
CA VAL A 321 -31.05 29.20 -4.18
C VAL A 321 -32.00 28.67 -3.11
N LYS A 322 -33.01 27.87 -3.45
CA LYS A 322 -33.98 27.35 -2.48
C LYS A 322 -33.57 25.99 -1.94
N PRO A 323 -33.89 25.67 -0.68
CA PRO A 323 -33.49 24.40 -0.09
C PRO A 323 -34.17 23.21 -0.77
N VAL A 324 -33.40 22.14 -0.96
CA VAL A 324 -33.82 20.88 -1.57
C VAL A 324 -34.74 20.08 -0.63
N SER A 325 -34.62 20.28 0.70
CA SER A 325 -35.57 19.75 1.67
C SER A 325 -35.62 20.56 2.97
N ILE A 326 -36.84 20.70 3.49
CA ILE A 326 -37.23 21.12 4.84
C ILE A 326 -38.06 19.95 5.43
N TYR A 327 -37.89 19.62 6.71
CA TYR A 327 -37.98 18.22 7.18
C TYR A 327 -38.07 18.11 8.74
N ILE A 328 -39.20 17.89 9.48
CA ILE A 328 -39.40 18.29 10.95
C ILE A 328 -39.35 17.22 12.06
N ASN A 329 -38.93 17.48 13.31
CA ASN A 329 -39.27 16.58 14.43
C ASN A 329 -39.59 17.34 15.74
N THR A 330 -40.62 16.95 16.52
CA THR A 330 -40.86 17.47 17.91
C THR A 330 -40.66 16.41 19.00
N HIS A 331 -40.17 15.24 18.62
CA HIS A 331 -40.01 14.08 19.51
C HIS A 331 -41.30 13.71 20.27
N ALA A 332 -42.46 13.95 19.65
CA ALA A 332 -43.80 13.79 20.23
C ALA A 332 -44.08 14.67 21.47
N THR A 333 -43.56 15.90 21.48
CA THR A 333 -43.79 16.89 22.55
C THR A 333 -44.53 18.15 22.09
N ALA A 334 -45.13 18.11 20.90
CA ALA A 334 -45.91 19.22 20.37
C ALA A 334 -47.20 19.46 21.17
N GLN A 335 -47.52 20.74 21.38
CA GLN A 335 -48.59 21.21 22.25
C GLN A 335 -49.83 21.63 21.44
N MET A 336 -50.96 21.79 22.13
CA MET A 336 -52.22 22.33 21.59
C MET A 336 -52.80 21.57 20.37
N GLY A 337 -52.37 20.32 20.13
CA GLY A 337 -52.78 19.50 18.97
C GLY A 337 -52.08 19.86 17.66
N ILE A 338 -51.25 20.92 17.65
CA ILE A 338 -50.27 21.20 16.60
C ILE A 338 -49.23 20.08 16.63
N THR A 339 -48.64 19.72 15.48
CA THR A 339 -47.38 18.97 15.50
C THR A 339 -46.45 19.41 14.37
N ASP A 340 -45.35 18.69 14.29
CA ASP A 340 -44.17 18.98 13.53
C ASP A 340 -44.49 19.36 12.07
N THR A 341 -45.48 18.78 11.39
CA THR A 341 -45.67 19.11 9.97
C THR A 341 -46.48 20.39 9.70
N ASP A 342 -47.38 20.83 10.58
CA ASP A 342 -48.02 22.16 10.42
C ASP A 342 -47.01 23.27 10.61
N LEU A 343 -46.10 23.05 11.57
CA LEU A 343 -44.92 23.87 11.75
C LEU A 343 -44.12 23.94 10.43
N GLN A 344 -44.17 22.92 9.56
CA GLN A 344 -43.45 22.92 8.27
C GLN A 344 -44.06 23.90 7.30
N ARG A 345 -45.38 23.83 7.11
CA ARG A 345 -46.08 24.79 6.24
C ARG A 345 -46.01 26.20 6.79
N THR A 346 -46.01 26.35 8.11
CA THR A 346 -45.84 27.66 8.76
C THR A 346 -44.43 28.18 8.50
N ILE A 347 -43.40 27.34 8.62
CA ILE A 347 -42.00 27.76 8.43
C ILE A 347 -41.68 28.03 6.96
N GLU A 348 -42.14 27.16 6.04
CA GLU A 348 -42.06 27.36 4.58
C GLU A 348 -42.80 28.62 4.09
N LYS A 349 -43.61 29.27 4.95
CA LYS A 349 -44.29 30.54 4.70
C LYS A 349 -43.70 31.73 5.48
N VAL A 350 -43.11 31.50 6.66
CA VAL A 350 -42.67 32.56 7.59
C VAL A 350 -41.17 32.85 7.48
N PHE A 351 -40.34 31.87 7.08
CA PHE A 351 -38.89 32.02 6.97
C PHE A 351 -38.44 31.76 5.53
N ASP A 352 -37.81 32.76 4.89
CA ASP A 352 -37.21 32.57 3.56
C ASP A 352 -35.82 31.95 3.71
N LEU A 353 -35.72 30.68 3.33
CA LEU A 353 -34.50 29.89 3.44
C LEU A 353 -33.61 29.96 2.18
N ARG A 354 -33.68 31.05 1.41
CA ARG A 354 -32.68 31.35 0.37
C ARG A 354 -31.37 31.88 0.99
N PRO A 355 -30.16 31.50 0.53
CA PRO A 355 -28.90 31.99 1.10
C PRO A 355 -28.81 33.51 1.22
N ALA A 356 -29.21 34.28 0.21
CA ALA A 356 -29.23 35.74 0.31
C ALA A 356 -30.24 36.24 1.38
N ALA A 357 -31.44 35.66 1.43
CA ALA A 357 -32.45 36.02 2.44
C ALA A 357 -32.00 35.64 3.86
N ILE A 358 -31.35 34.49 4.05
CA ILE A 358 -30.74 34.06 5.32
C ILE A 358 -29.62 35.02 5.73
N ILE A 359 -28.76 35.43 4.79
CA ILE A 359 -27.66 36.36 5.03
C ILE A 359 -28.18 37.74 5.48
N GLU A 360 -29.28 38.21 4.90
CA GLU A 360 -29.89 39.49 5.28
C GLU A 360 -30.69 39.38 6.58
N GLN A 361 -31.59 38.40 6.72
CA GLN A 361 -32.48 38.22 7.88
C GLN A 361 -31.74 37.87 9.19
N LEU A 362 -30.53 37.30 9.10
CA LEU A 362 -29.65 37.05 10.24
C LEU A 362 -28.41 37.96 10.26
N GLU A 363 -28.39 39.00 9.41
CA GLU A 363 -27.34 40.04 9.30
C GLU A 363 -25.90 39.48 9.20
N LEU A 364 -25.74 38.34 8.52
CA LEU A 364 -24.53 37.52 8.47
C LEU A 364 -23.30 38.21 7.84
N THR A 365 -23.48 39.32 7.13
CA THR A 365 -22.40 40.14 6.55
C THR A 365 -22.24 41.52 7.23
N LEU A 366 -22.96 41.77 8.32
CA LEU A 366 -22.92 43.03 9.07
C LEU A 366 -22.28 42.82 10.45
N CYS A 367 -20.98 42.54 10.44
CA CYS A 367 -20.15 42.29 11.63
C CYS A 367 -19.90 43.56 12.49
N ASN A 368 -20.95 44.34 12.76
CA ASN A 368 -20.87 45.59 13.53
C ASN A 368 -20.82 45.31 15.05
N ASP A 369 -21.55 44.29 15.55
CA ASP A 369 -21.69 44.00 16.99
C ASP A 369 -21.39 42.54 17.39
N TRP A 370 -21.15 41.63 16.43
CA TRP A 370 -20.80 40.22 16.69
C TRP A 370 -19.83 39.65 15.63
N LYS A 371 -19.11 38.58 15.96
CA LYS A 371 -18.10 37.95 15.07
C LYS A 371 -18.24 36.41 15.03
N TYR A 372 -17.77 35.75 13.97
CA TYR A 372 -18.08 34.34 13.70
C TYR A 372 -17.49 33.38 14.73
N LYS A 373 -16.31 33.69 15.26
CA LYS A 373 -15.67 32.92 16.35
C LYS A 373 -16.55 32.81 17.61
N ASP A 374 -17.49 33.72 17.81
CA ASP A 374 -18.42 33.72 18.94
C ASP A 374 -19.52 32.65 18.77
N THR A 375 -19.59 32.02 17.58
CA THR A 375 -20.68 31.12 17.13
C THR A 375 -20.22 29.74 16.63
N ALA A 376 -19.01 29.32 16.98
CA ALA A 376 -18.44 27.98 16.69
C ALA A 376 -19.08 26.85 17.55
N ALA A 377 -20.41 26.90 17.71
CA ALA A 377 -21.16 26.39 18.85
C ALA A 377 -22.72 26.45 18.71
N TYR A 378 -23.38 25.31 18.36
CA TYR A 378 -24.58 24.71 19.03
C TYR A 378 -25.92 24.26 18.29
N GLY A 379 -25.93 23.66 17.05
CA GLY A 379 -26.78 22.46 16.64
C GLY A 379 -28.24 22.58 16.09
N HIS A 380 -28.88 21.55 15.35
CA HIS A 380 -30.05 21.61 14.32
C HIS A 380 -31.26 20.16 13.92
N PHE A 381 -32.38 19.81 12.89
CA PHE A 381 -33.87 18.91 12.55
C PHE A 381 -33.91 17.26 12.47
N GLY A 382 -34.85 16.31 11.98
CA GLY A 382 -36.17 16.23 11.18
C GLY A 382 -37.04 14.94 10.68
N ARG A 383 -38.14 15.10 9.84
CA ARG A 383 -39.28 14.22 9.21
C ARG A 383 -39.57 14.53 7.68
N ILE A 384 -40.45 13.83 6.90
CA ILE A 384 -40.75 14.16 5.45
C ILE A 384 -42.11 13.74 4.74
N TYR A 385 -43.25 14.49 4.75
CA TYR A 385 -44.49 14.15 3.96
C TYR A 385 -45.67 15.20 3.88
N THR A 386 -45.97 15.88 2.75
CA THR A 386 -46.80 17.14 2.79
C THR A 386 -48.03 17.39 1.87
N PRO A 387 -48.09 16.98 0.57
CA PRO A 387 -48.90 17.70 -0.43
C PRO A 387 -50.43 17.71 -0.28
N HIS A 388 -51.06 16.58 0.06
CA HIS A 388 -52.52 16.45 -0.04
C HIS A 388 -53.28 17.43 0.86
N TYR A 389 -52.91 17.49 2.13
CA TYR A 389 -53.55 18.39 3.08
C TYR A 389 -53.10 19.85 2.91
N VAL A 390 -52.14 20.18 2.01
CA VAL A 390 -51.92 21.58 1.61
C VAL A 390 -53.14 22.06 0.85
N GLY A 391 -53.59 21.28 -0.13
CA GLY A 391 -54.78 21.59 -0.93
C GLY A 391 -56.03 21.75 -0.07
N LEU A 392 -56.30 20.77 0.80
CA LEU A 392 -57.45 20.83 1.72
C LEU A 392 -57.41 22.05 2.67
N CYS A 393 -56.23 22.45 3.16
CA CYS A 393 -56.11 23.68 3.95
C CYS A 393 -56.31 24.96 3.11
N ILE A 394 -55.85 25.00 1.85
CA ILE A 394 -56.04 26.16 0.97
C ILE A 394 -57.53 26.34 0.63
N ASP A 395 -58.23 25.26 0.30
CA ASP A 395 -59.67 25.33 0.00
C ASP A 395 -60.51 25.66 1.24
N ALA A 396 -60.12 25.16 2.42
CA ALA A 396 -60.76 25.54 3.69
C ALA A 396 -60.58 27.04 4.00
N ILE A 397 -59.40 27.61 3.76
CA ILE A 397 -59.14 29.05 3.95
C ILE A 397 -59.92 29.88 2.92
N ASN A 398 -59.87 29.52 1.64
CA ASN A 398 -60.55 30.25 0.56
C ASN A 398 -62.08 30.29 0.74
N ASN A 399 -62.66 29.24 1.32
CA ASN A 399 -64.10 29.11 1.54
C ASN A 399 -64.55 29.59 2.94
N ASN A 400 -63.68 30.26 3.72
CA ASN A 400 -63.94 30.70 5.10
C ASN A 400 -64.50 29.58 6.02
N ALA A 401 -63.94 28.38 5.90
CA ALA A 401 -64.36 27.23 6.70
C ALA A 401 -64.01 27.41 8.19
N SER A 402 -64.72 26.68 9.07
CA SER A 402 -64.50 26.77 10.51
C SER A 402 -63.07 26.37 10.91
N ASN A 403 -62.52 27.04 11.93
CA ASN A 403 -61.21 26.71 12.49
C ASN A 403 -61.09 25.22 12.86
N SER A 404 -62.16 24.59 13.34
CA SER A 404 -62.21 23.13 13.62
C SER A 404 -61.94 22.25 12.40
N THR A 405 -62.40 22.65 11.22
CA THR A 405 -62.13 21.93 9.95
C THR A 405 -60.65 22.06 9.58
N ILE A 406 -60.08 23.26 9.71
CA ILE A 406 -58.67 23.53 9.44
C ILE A 406 -57.77 22.73 10.40
N TYR A 407 -58.07 22.73 11.71
CA TYR A 407 -57.36 21.92 12.72
C TYR A 407 -57.46 20.40 12.45
N THR A 408 -58.50 19.92 11.77
CA THR A 408 -58.64 18.49 11.43
C THR A 408 -57.74 18.09 10.25
N TYR A 409 -57.66 18.92 9.19
CA TYR A 409 -56.75 18.68 8.06
C TYR A 409 -55.27 18.86 8.45
N ILE A 410 -55.02 19.76 9.40
CA ILE A 410 -53.82 19.82 10.22
C ILE A 410 -53.59 18.44 10.86
N LEU A 411 -54.43 17.93 11.77
CA LEU A 411 -54.19 16.66 12.46
C LEU A 411 -53.92 15.43 11.55
N TYR A 412 -54.52 15.35 10.36
CA TYR A 412 -54.25 14.27 9.41
C TYR A 412 -52.90 14.39 8.68
N PHE A 413 -52.46 15.60 8.34
CA PHE A 413 -51.11 15.87 7.81
C PHE A 413 -50.01 15.42 8.78
N LEU A 414 -50.27 15.60 10.06
CA LEU A 414 -49.33 15.31 11.14
C LEU A 414 -49.13 13.83 11.37
N THR A 415 -50.24 13.12 11.57
CA THR A 415 -50.28 11.69 11.83
C THR A 415 -49.73 10.90 10.65
N SER A 416 -50.11 11.29 9.42
CA SER A 416 -49.55 10.69 8.20
C SER A 416 -48.06 10.95 8.03
N THR A 417 -47.53 12.12 8.43
CA THR A 417 -46.08 12.36 8.37
C THR A 417 -45.29 11.64 9.46
N LEU A 418 -45.83 11.49 10.67
CA LEU A 418 -45.22 10.60 11.68
C LEU A 418 -45.13 9.19 11.12
N ALA A 419 -46.24 8.65 10.60
CA ALA A 419 -46.28 7.34 9.98
C ALA A 419 -45.27 7.21 8.83
N ALA A 420 -45.13 8.23 7.97
CA ALA A 420 -44.14 8.26 6.90
C ALA A 420 -42.69 8.30 7.41
N GLY A 421 -42.39 9.11 8.44
CA GLY A 421 -41.08 9.20 9.07
C GLY A 421 -40.67 7.90 9.75
N SER A 422 -41.56 7.31 10.56
CA SER A 422 -41.38 5.99 11.18
C SER A 422 -41.22 4.89 10.14
N SER A 423 -42.04 4.88 9.07
CA SER A 423 -41.92 3.91 7.98
C SER A 423 -40.59 4.05 7.24
N MET A 424 -40.14 5.28 6.95
CA MET A 424 -38.86 5.53 6.29
C MET A 424 -37.67 5.15 7.20
N PHE A 425 -37.78 5.37 8.52
CA PHE A 425 -36.81 4.87 9.48
C PHE A 425 -36.75 3.34 9.49
N MET A 426 -37.90 2.65 9.56
CA MET A 426 -37.96 1.18 9.51
C MET A 426 -37.39 0.63 8.19
N VAL A 427 -37.75 1.23 7.05
CA VAL A 427 -37.17 0.87 5.73
C VAL A 427 -35.66 1.09 5.68
N ARG A 428 -35.15 2.22 6.20
CA ARG A 428 -33.70 2.47 6.29
C ARG A 428 -33.00 1.46 7.19
N GLN A 429 -33.53 1.20 8.38
CA GLN A 429 -32.98 0.19 9.31
C GLN A 429 -32.96 -1.19 8.64
N THR A 430 -34.09 -1.68 8.13
CA THR A 430 -34.19 -3.01 7.54
C THR A 430 -33.32 -3.18 6.29
N ILE A 431 -33.38 -2.25 5.32
CA ILE A 431 -32.67 -2.42 4.04
C ILE A 431 -31.16 -2.13 4.21
N ILE A 432 -30.79 -1.03 4.89
CA ILE A 432 -29.36 -0.66 4.99
C ILE A 432 -28.62 -1.61 5.92
N VAL A 433 -29.18 -2.03 7.07
CA VAL A 433 -28.50 -2.98 7.97
C VAL A 433 -28.42 -4.37 7.33
N THR A 434 -29.45 -4.83 6.60
CA THR A 434 -29.35 -6.07 5.81
C THR A 434 -28.23 -5.97 4.76
N SER A 435 -28.08 -4.84 4.06
CA SER A 435 -26.97 -4.65 3.12
C SER A 435 -25.59 -4.71 3.79
N ARG A 436 -25.46 -4.22 5.03
CA ARG A 436 -24.23 -4.32 5.84
C ARG A 436 -23.93 -5.76 6.28
N ARG A 437 -24.95 -6.57 6.54
CA ARG A 437 -24.78 -8.02 6.81
C ARG A 437 -24.29 -8.76 5.57
N ILE A 438 -24.92 -8.52 4.41
CA ILE A 438 -24.46 -9.08 3.13
C ILE A 438 -23.00 -8.67 2.80
N GLU A 439 -22.60 -7.43 3.13
CA GLU A 439 -21.19 -6.99 3.04
C GLU A 439 -20.25 -7.77 3.97
N TYR A 440 -20.67 -8.03 5.21
CA TYR A 440 -19.90 -8.81 6.19
C TYR A 440 -19.75 -10.27 5.74
N ASP A 441 -20.86 -10.92 5.39
CA ASP A 441 -20.92 -12.31 4.95
C ASP A 441 -20.05 -12.52 3.70
N LEU A 442 -20.28 -11.73 2.63
CA LEU A 442 -19.53 -11.83 1.38
C LEU A 442 -18.03 -11.52 1.54
N LYS A 443 -17.65 -10.67 2.50
CA LYS A 443 -16.24 -10.38 2.81
C LYS A 443 -15.57 -11.58 3.49
N ASN A 444 -16.28 -12.28 4.37
CA ASN A 444 -15.80 -13.52 4.98
C ASN A 444 -15.71 -14.64 3.93
N ASP A 445 -16.69 -14.77 3.05
CA ASP A 445 -16.67 -15.76 1.95
C ASP A 445 -15.45 -15.56 1.03
N ILE A 446 -15.20 -14.32 0.59
CA ILE A 446 -14.01 -13.97 -0.21
C ILE A 446 -12.72 -14.30 0.55
N TYR A 447 -12.65 -13.99 1.85
CA TYR A 447 -11.47 -14.26 2.67
C TYR A 447 -11.21 -15.75 2.86
N HIS A 448 -12.25 -16.54 3.16
CA HIS A 448 -12.16 -18.00 3.28
C HIS A 448 -11.78 -18.68 1.96
N HIS A 449 -12.35 -18.22 0.83
CA HIS A 449 -11.98 -18.73 -0.49
C HIS A 449 -10.52 -18.42 -0.82
N LEU A 450 -10.06 -17.18 -0.58
CA LEU A 450 -8.66 -16.79 -0.77
C LEU A 450 -7.69 -17.61 0.11
N GLN A 451 -8.06 -17.94 1.34
CA GLN A 451 -7.27 -18.85 2.19
C GLN A 451 -7.27 -20.30 1.69
N GLY A 452 -8.28 -20.71 0.92
CA GLY A 452 -8.39 -22.03 0.30
C GLY A 452 -7.79 -22.14 -1.09
N LEU A 453 -7.35 -21.04 -1.73
CA LEU A 453 -6.74 -21.06 -3.06
C LEU A 453 -5.35 -21.68 -3.08
N ALA A 454 -5.02 -22.37 -4.17
CA ALA A 454 -3.67 -22.90 -4.38
C ALA A 454 -2.62 -21.79 -4.46
N ILE A 455 -1.43 -22.01 -3.89
CA ILE A 455 -0.37 -20.98 -3.88
C ILE A 455 0.06 -20.54 -5.28
N GLN A 456 -0.03 -21.46 -6.25
CA GLN A 456 0.25 -21.20 -7.67
C GLN A 456 -0.81 -20.27 -8.31
N ASN A 457 -2.07 -20.34 -7.87
CA ASN A 457 -3.14 -19.43 -8.29
C ASN A 457 -3.01 -18.07 -7.58
N LEU A 458 -2.68 -18.07 -6.29
CA LEU A 458 -2.43 -16.84 -5.51
C LEU A 458 -1.24 -16.03 -6.08
N ARG A 459 -0.18 -16.69 -6.57
CA ARG A 459 0.96 -16.04 -7.25
C ARG A 459 0.59 -15.32 -8.57
N GLN A 460 -0.56 -15.64 -9.17
CA GLN A 460 -1.05 -14.96 -10.38
C GLN A 460 -1.98 -13.77 -10.06
N LEU A 461 -2.43 -13.63 -8.81
CA LEU A 461 -3.40 -12.61 -8.38
C LEU A 461 -2.68 -11.39 -7.80
N ASN A 462 -2.83 -10.23 -8.45
CA ASN A 462 -2.30 -8.97 -7.93
C ASN A 462 -3.03 -8.57 -6.64
N THR A 463 -2.29 -8.31 -5.57
CA THR A 463 -2.85 -7.89 -4.27
C THR A 463 -3.66 -6.59 -4.36
N GLY A 464 -3.32 -5.68 -5.29
CA GLY A 464 -4.11 -4.48 -5.57
C GLY A 464 -5.49 -4.77 -6.19
N ASP A 465 -5.57 -5.75 -7.09
CA ASP A 465 -6.85 -6.22 -7.67
C ASP A 465 -7.68 -6.93 -6.60
N LEU A 466 -7.09 -7.83 -5.81
CA LEU A 466 -7.77 -8.48 -4.68
C LEU A 466 -8.33 -7.46 -3.68
N MET A 467 -7.55 -6.44 -3.31
CA MET A 467 -8.02 -5.36 -2.45
C MET A 467 -9.16 -4.54 -3.10
N SER A 468 -9.08 -4.28 -4.41
CA SER A 468 -10.16 -3.59 -5.14
C SER A 468 -11.45 -4.41 -5.16
N ARG A 469 -11.39 -5.73 -5.42
CA ARG A 469 -12.56 -6.62 -5.38
C ARG A 469 -13.16 -6.71 -3.97
N ALA A 470 -12.32 -6.86 -2.95
CA ALA A 470 -12.74 -6.94 -1.55
C ALA A 470 -13.23 -5.62 -0.94
N THR A 471 -13.09 -4.48 -1.63
CA THR A 471 -13.51 -3.15 -1.14
C THR A 471 -14.48 -2.45 -2.10
N ASN A 472 -14.06 -2.14 -3.32
CA ASN A 472 -14.83 -1.38 -4.31
C ASN A 472 -16.00 -2.18 -4.88
N ASP A 473 -15.74 -3.41 -5.35
CA ASP A 473 -16.76 -4.25 -5.97
C ASP A 473 -17.77 -4.74 -4.94
N LEU A 474 -17.29 -5.15 -3.76
CA LEU A 474 -18.13 -5.49 -2.63
C LEU A 474 -19.00 -4.30 -2.18
N ASN A 475 -18.46 -3.07 -2.18
CA ASN A 475 -19.29 -1.87 -1.95
C ASN A 475 -20.30 -1.62 -3.06
N ALA A 476 -20.04 -1.98 -4.32
CA ALA A 476 -21.03 -1.90 -5.40
C ALA A 476 -22.20 -2.87 -5.17
N VAL A 477 -21.90 -4.13 -4.81
CA VAL A 477 -22.91 -5.15 -4.45
C VAL A 477 -23.73 -4.72 -3.22
N ARG A 478 -23.06 -4.23 -2.15
CA ARG A 478 -23.71 -3.64 -0.98
C ARG A 478 -24.61 -2.45 -1.35
N ASN A 479 -24.14 -1.58 -2.24
CA ASN A 479 -24.91 -0.42 -2.68
C ASN A 479 -26.17 -0.81 -3.47
N TYR A 480 -26.15 -1.96 -4.17
CA TYR A 480 -27.36 -2.53 -4.76
C TYR A 480 -28.36 -2.98 -3.70
N PHE A 481 -27.99 -3.91 -2.81
CA PHE A 481 -28.90 -4.41 -1.78
C PHE A 481 -29.33 -3.36 -0.74
N GLY A 482 -28.55 -2.29 -0.57
CA GLY A 482 -28.85 -1.17 0.31
C GLY A 482 -29.58 -0.01 -0.42
N PRO A 483 -28.91 1.13 -0.69
CA PRO A 483 -29.61 2.30 -1.20
C PRO A 483 -30.26 2.12 -2.58
N CYS A 484 -29.78 1.23 -3.47
CA CYS A 484 -30.39 1.06 -4.79
C CYS A 484 -31.81 0.47 -4.68
N LEU A 485 -32.00 -0.61 -3.91
CA LEU A 485 -33.34 -1.15 -3.62
C LEU A 485 -34.21 -0.12 -2.88
N MET A 486 -33.67 0.55 -1.86
CA MET A 486 -34.39 1.60 -1.13
C MET A 486 -34.88 2.72 -2.07
N TYR A 487 -34.00 3.23 -2.95
CA TYR A 487 -34.36 4.24 -3.93
C TYR A 487 -35.31 3.70 -5.00
N PHE A 488 -35.16 2.46 -5.46
CA PHE A 488 -36.07 1.83 -6.43
C PHE A 488 -37.50 1.75 -5.89
N PHE A 489 -37.69 1.24 -4.66
CA PHE A 489 -39.01 1.18 -4.04
C PHE A 489 -39.57 2.58 -3.75
N ASN A 490 -38.79 3.48 -3.14
CA ASN A 490 -39.23 4.86 -2.86
C ASN A 490 -39.56 5.64 -4.15
N THR A 491 -38.81 5.41 -5.24
CA THR A 491 -39.06 6.01 -6.57
C THR A 491 -40.35 5.46 -7.17
N SER A 492 -40.50 4.14 -7.20
CA SER A 492 -41.67 3.46 -7.78
C SER A 492 -42.95 3.83 -7.04
N PHE A 493 -42.93 3.82 -5.69
CA PHE A 493 -44.08 4.23 -4.88
C PHE A 493 -44.38 5.73 -5.02
N ARG A 494 -43.39 6.63 -4.97
CA ARG A 494 -43.63 8.07 -5.17
C ARG A 494 -44.20 8.36 -6.56
N LEU A 495 -43.65 7.74 -7.60
CA LEU A 495 -44.13 7.93 -8.97
C LEU A 495 -45.57 7.38 -9.12
N PHE A 496 -45.84 6.18 -8.63
CA PHE A 496 -47.19 5.59 -8.64
C PHE A 496 -48.21 6.43 -7.85
N PHE A 497 -47.91 6.79 -6.60
CA PHE A 497 -48.86 7.51 -5.74
C PHE A 497 -49.04 8.99 -6.16
N SER A 498 -47.98 9.71 -6.55
CA SER A 498 -48.13 11.09 -7.05
C SER A 498 -48.89 11.14 -8.37
N ILE A 499 -48.63 10.24 -9.33
CA ILE A 499 -49.41 10.19 -10.58
C ILE A 499 -50.86 9.77 -10.29
N SER A 500 -51.10 8.76 -9.44
CA SER A 500 -52.47 8.35 -9.08
C SER A 500 -53.25 9.49 -8.42
N ALA A 501 -52.60 10.27 -7.54
CA ALA A 501 -53.23 11.42 -6.91
C ALA A 501 -53.46 12.60 -7.88
N MET A 502 -52.58 12.81 -8.87
CA MET A 502 -52.81 13.77 -9.95
C MET A 502 -54.01 13.36 -10.82
N VAL A 503 -54.10 12.09 -11.23
CA VAL A 503 -55.25 11.56 -12.00
C VAL A 503 -56.55 11.69 -11.20
N ALA A 504 -56.52 11.47 -9.89
CA ALA A 504 -57.68 11.63 -9.01
C ALA A 504 -58.13 13.11 -8.84
N ILE A 505 -57.26 14.09 -9.08
CA ILE A 505 -57.63 15.51 -9.13
C ILE A 505 -58.23 15.85 -10.50
N SER A 506 -57.52 15.54 -11.58
CA SER A 506 -58.00 15.73 -12.94
C SER A 506 -57.19 14.88 -13.93
N PRO A 507 -57.82 13.87 -14.59
CA PRO A 507 -57.15 13.10 -15.64
C PRO A 507 -56.73 13.97 -16.82
N TYR A 508 -57.55 14.97 -17.16
CA TYR A 508 -57.29 15.93 -18.24
C TYR A 508 -56.04 16.77 -17.95
N LEU A 509 -55.97 17.40 -16.78
CA LEU A 509 -54.80 18.19 -16.38
C LEU A 509 -53.55 17.30 -16.27
N THR A 510 -53.68 16.07 -15.76
CA THR A 510 -52.58 15.10 -15.67
C THR A 510 -51.96 14.79 -17.03
N PHE A 511 -52.78 14.60 -18.06
CA PHE A 511 -52.30 14.29 -19.41
C PHE A 511 -51.36 15.38 -19.96
N TYR A 512 -51.78 16.65 -19.90
CA TYR A 512 -50.96 17.76 -20.40
C TYR A 512 -49.74 18.05 -19.51
N ALA A 513 -49.89 17.97 -18.18
CA ALA A 513 -48.78 18.15 -17.25
C ALA A 513 -47.68 17.07 -17.41
N MET A 514 -48.05 15.85 -17.79
CA MET A 514 -47.12 14.76 -18.07
C MET A 514 -46.64 14.69 -19.53
N LEU A 515 -47.13 15.55 -20.43
CA LEU A 515 -46.73 15.55 -21.85
C LEU A 515 -45.21 15.76 -22.04
N PRO A 516 -44.48 16.57 -21.25
CA PRO A 516 -43.01 16.65 -21.29
C PRO A 516 -42.29 15.43 -20.70
N ALA A 517 -42.96 14.58 -19.90
CA ALA A 517 -42.29 13.55 -19.09
C ALA A 517 -41.67 12.37 -19.89
N PRO A 518 -42.28 11.86 -21.00
CA PRO A 518 -41.62 10.88 -21.86
C PRO A 518 -40.35 11.42 -22.52
N LEU A 519 -40.36 12.69 -22.95
CA LEU A 519 -39.19 13.36 -23.53
C LEU A 519 -38.09 13.57 -22.48
N LEU A 520 -38.48 13.95 -21.26
CA LEU A 520 -37.58 14.05 -20.10
C LEU A 520 -36.92 12.71 -19.78
N ALA A 521 -37.69 11.61 -19.70
CA ALA A 521 -37.16 10.28 -19.45
C ALA A 521 -36.19 9.82 -20.56
N PHE A 522 -36.55 10.03 -21.83
CA PHE A 522 -35.68 9.71 -22.98
C PHE A 522 -34.36 10.50 -22.97
N LEU A 523 -34.41 11.80 -22.69
CA LEU A 523 -33.21 12.64 -22.64
C LEU A 523 -32.35 12.34 -21.40
N VAL A 524 -32.94 12.08 -20.23
CA VAL A 524 -32.23 11.63 -19.02
C VAL A 524 -31.51 10.31 -19.28
N PHE A 525 -32.17 9.34 -19.92
CA PHE A 525 -31.53 8.08 -20.31
C PHE A 525 -30.38 8.29 -21.30
N LYS A 526 -30.62 8.99 -22.41
CA LYS A 526 -29.66 9.17 -23.50
C LYS A 526 -28.45 10.02 -23.12
N ILE A 527 -28.62 11.00 -22.23
CA ILE A 527 -27.50 11.78 -21.65
C ILE A 527 -26.78 10.94 -20.58
N GLY A 528 -27.52 10.23 -19.71
CA GLY A 528 -26.97 9.39 -18.65
C GLY A 528 -26.09 8.24 -19.15
N GLU A 529 -26.50 7.57 -20.24
CA GLU A 529 -25.69 6.59 -20.96
C GLU A 529 -24.37 7.20 -21.44
N LYS A 530 -24.42 8.33 -22.15
CA LYS A 530 -23.23 8.99 -22.67
C LYS A 530 -22.31 9.55 -21.56
N ILE A 531 -22.88 9.91 -20.40
CA ILE A 531 -22.13 10.27 -19.18
C ILE A 531 -21.42 9.04 -18.61
N ARG A 532 -22.09 7.88 -18.51
CA ARG A 532 -21.50 6.61 -18.04
C ARG A 532 -20.30 6.24 -18.92
N ASP A 533 -20.47 6.21 -20.23
CA ASP A 533 -19.44 5.73 -21.15
C ASP A 533 -18.19 6.64 -21.11
N ARG A 534 -18.39 7.97 -21.06
CA ARG A 534 -17.28 8.92 -20.89
C ARG A 534 -16.69 8.95 -19.48
N SER A 535 -17.45 8.57 -18.46
CA SER A 535 -16.91 8.34 -17.12
C SER A 535 -16.08 7.06 -17.04
N PHE A 536 -16.35 6.05 -17.87
CA PHE A 536 -15.56 4.83 -17.94
C PHE A 536 -14.21 5.07 -18.62
N GLU A 537 -14.21 5.72 -19.80
CA GLU A 537 -12.98 6.21 -20.46
C GLU A 537 -12.08 7.01 -19.49
N LEU A 538 -12.68 7.80 -18.61
CA LEU A 538 -11.96 8.64 -17.64
C LEU A 538 -11.38 7.83 -16.48
N GLN A 539 -12.07 6.77 -16.04
CA GLN A 539 -11.60 5.87 -14.98
C GLN A 539 -10.41 5.02 -15.41
N GLU A 540 -10.33 4.60 -16.68
CA GLU A 540 -9.15 3.89 -17.22
C GLU A 540 -7.89 4.77 -17.15
N ILE A 541 -7.98 6.03 -17.59
CA ILE A 541 -6.86 6.99 -17.54
C ILE A 541 -6.50 7.34 -16.08
N TYR A 542 -7.49 7.42 -15.18
CA TYR A 542 -7.23 7.60 -13.74
C TYR A 542 -6.50 6.42 -13.11
N SER A 543 -6.80 5.19 -13.55
CA SER A 543 -6.06 4.00 -13.15
C SER A 543 -4.61 4.04 -13.64
N GLU A 544 -4.35 4.50 -14.88
CA GLU A 544 -2.97 4.69 -15.38
C GLU A 544 -2.20 5.72 -14.54
N LEU A 545 -2.83 6.86 -14.20
CA LEU A 545 -2.25 7.87 -13.30
C LEU A 545 -1.94 7.32 -11.92
N THR A 546 -2.83 6.49 -11.36
CA THR A 546 -2.65 5.90 -10.04
C THR A 546 -1.53 4.84 -10.04
N ILE A 547 -1.48 3.98 -11.06
CA ILE A 547 -0.41 3.00 -11.25
C ILE A 547 0.94 3.72 -11.39
N ARG A 548 1.04 4.75 -12.24
CA ARG A 548 2.27 5.55 -12.39
C ARG A 548 2.67 6.25 -11.08
N THR A 549 1.70 6.76 -10.33
CA THR A 549 1.96 7.38 -9.01
C THR A 549 2.50 6.34 -8.01
N GLN A 550 1.90 5.15 -7.96
CA GLN A 550 2.31 4.07 -7.06
C GLN A 550 3.70 3.51 -7.43
N GLU A 551 3.96 3.28 -8.72
CA GLU A 551 5.29 2.91 -9.22
C GLU A 551 6.34 3.97 -8.87
N ASN A 552 6.04 5.25 -9.07
CA ASN A 552 7.00 6.34 -8.84
C ASN A 552 7.22 6.64 -7.35
N LEU A 553 6.24 6.35 -6.48
CA LEU A 553 6.40 6.43 -5.02
C LEU A 553 7.17 5.23 -4.44
N ALA A 554 6.87 4.01 -4.88
CA ALA A 554 7.62 2.82 -4.47
C ALA A 554 9.06 2.85 -5.02
N GLY A 555 9.20 3.20 -6.30
CA GLY A 555 10.47 3.41 -6.99
C GLY A 555 11.18 4.72 -6.67
N LYS A 556 10.69 5.53 -5.72
CA LYS A 556 11.23 6.88 -5.42
C LYS A 556 12.74 6.87 -5.14
N ARG A 557 13.27 5.82 -4.49
CA ARG A 557 14.71 5.64 -4.25
C ARG A 557 15.50 5.45 -5.56
N ILE A 558 14.95 4.71 -6.51
CA ILE A 558 15.52 4.45 -7.85
C ILE A 558 15.47 5.74 -8.68
N ILE A 559 14.32 6.42 -8.73
CA ILE A 559 14.14 7.69 -9.46
C ILE A 559 15.16 8.74 -8.99
N LYS A 560 15.33 8.88 -7.67
CA LYS A 560 16.36 9.73 -7.04
C LYS A 560 17.79 9.30 -7.40
N ALA A 561 18.10 8.01 -7.32
CA ALA A 561 19.45 7.50 -7.60
C ALA A 561 19.89 7.67 -9.06
N PHE A 562 18.95 7.62 -10.00
CA PHE A 562 19.20 7.83 -11.44
C PHE A 562 18.88 9.24 -11.95
N VAL A 563 18.51 10.17 -11.05
CA VAL A 563 18.11 11.56 -11.33
C VAL A 563 17.08 11.63 -12.46
N LYS A 564 15.94 10.97 -12.25
CA LYS A 564 14.84 10.83 -13.24
C LYS A 564 13.56 11.58 -12.88
N GLU A 565 13.58 12.41 -11.84
CA GLU A 565 12.42 13.20 -11.40
C GLU A 565 11.75 13.95 -12.57
N GLU A 566 12.50 14.78 -13.31
CA GLU A 566 11.96 15.60 -14.41
C GLU A 566 11.39 14.78 -15.58
N TYR A 567 11.96 13.58 -15.82
CA TYR A 567 11.49 12.68 -16.89
C TYR A 567 10.14 12.06 -16.54
N GLU A 568 10.01 11.53 -15.32
CA GLU A 568 8.73 10.97 -14.85
C GLU A 568 7.69 12.05 -14.56
N GLU A 569 8.09 13.26 -14.15
CA GLU A 569 7.18 14.41 -14.05
C GLU A 569 6.58 14.79 -15.41
N LYS A 570 7.41 14.94 -16.46
CA LYS A 570 6.94 15.21 -17.82
C LYS A 570 6.03 14.10 -18.36
N ARG A 571 6.35 12.84 -18.06
CA ARG A 571 5.55 11.67 -18.43
C ARG A 571 4.18 11.67 -17.74
N PHE A 572 4.16 11.93 -16.42
CA PHE A 572 2.95 12.04 -15.63
C PHE A 572 2.06 13.22 -16.10
N ALA A 573 2.67 14.38 -16.35
CA ALA A 573 1.96 15.56 -16.87
C ALA A 573 1.28 15.29 -18.22
N GLY A 574 1.91 14.50 -19.09
CA GLY A 574 1.31 14.06 -20.36
C GLY A 574 0.00 13.27 -20.17
N ILE A 575 0.00 12.27 -19.30
CA ILE A 575 -1.19 11.47 -18.97
C ILE A 575 -2.25 12.35 -18.29
N ASN A 576 -1.84 13.20 -17.34
CA ASN A 576 -2.74 14.10 -16.61
C ASN A 576 -3.43 15.13 -17.53
N HIS A 577 -2.74 15.62 -18.57
CA HIS A 577 -3.35 16.50 -19.57
C HIS A 577 -4.40 15.77 -20.43
N VAL A 578 -4.20 14.49 -20.74
CA VAL A 578 -5.22 13.65 -21.42
C VAL A 578 -6.43 13.43 -20.51
N TYR A 579 -6.19 13.11 -19.23
CA TYR A 579 -7.23 13.00 -18.20
C TYR A 579 -8.05 14.30 -18.08
N PHE A 580 -7.40 15.45 -17.92
CA PHE A 580 -8.05 16.77 -17.87
C PHE A 580 -8.92 17.03 -19.11
N LYS A 581 -8.38 16.78 -20.31
CA LYS A 581 -9.12 16.98 -21.58
C LYS A 581 -10.35 16.08 -21.70
N LYS A 582 -10.29 14.84 -21.19
CA LYS A 582 -11.44 13.91 -21.13
C LYS A 582 -12.45 14.33 -20.06
N ASN A 583 -11.99 14.70 -18.86
CA ASN A 583 -12.84 15.19 -17.78
C ASN A 583 -13.62 16.46 -18.21
N MET A 584 -12.97 17.39 -18.90
CA MET A 584 -13.61 18.59 -19.46
C MET A 584 -14.68 18.27 -20.52
N GLN A 585 -14.59 17.13 -21.24
CA GLN A 585 -15.67 16.67 -22.12
C GLN A 585 -16.84 16.06 -21.33
N LEU A 586 -16.56 15.34 -20.24
CA LEU A 586 -17.57 14.80 -19.34
C LEU A 586 -18.33 15.92 -18.60
N ALA A 587 -17.62 16.91 -18.05
CA ALA A 587 -18.19 18.07 -17.39
C ALA A 587 -19.11 18.88 -18.30
N LYS A 588 -18.72 19.10 -19.57
CA LYS A 588 -19.58 19.74 -20.58
C LYS A 588 -20.87 18.96 -20.87
N LEU A 589 -20.83 17.64 -20.81
CA LEU A 589 -22.00 16.78 -21.00
C LEU A 589 -22.91 16.80 -19.76
N GLN A 590 -22.34 16.81 -18.56
CA GLN A 590 -23.06 16.96 -17.28
C GLN A 590 -23.72 18.34 -17.16
N ALA A 591 -23.06 19.41 -17.60
CA ALA A 591 -23.60 20.78 -17.56
C ALA A 591 -24.88 20.97 -18.40
N VAL A 592 -25.12 20.14 -19.41
CA VAL A 592 -26.35 20.16 -20.23
C VAL A 592 -27.52 19.45 -19.54
N PHE A 593 -27.25 18.53 -18.61
CA PHE A 593 -28.26 17.67 -17.97
C PHE A 593 -29.31 18.45 -17.18
N PHE A 594 -28.88 19.28 -16.22
CA PHE A 594 -29.82 20.03 -15.36
C PHE A 594 -30.66 21.07 -16.12
N PRO A 595 -30.12 21.89 -17.04
CA PRO A 595 -30.92 22.82 -17.85
C PRO A 595 -32.03 22.15 -18.66
N VAL A 596 -31.78 20.96 -19.22
CA VAL A 596 -32.79 20.17 -19.95
C VAL A 596 -33.91 19.70 -19.02
N ILE A 597 -33.56 19.25 -17.81
CA ILE A 597 -34.53 18.83 -16.80
C ILE A 597 -35.39 20.01 -16.33
N SER A 598 -34.77 21.15 -15.99
CA SER A 598 -35.49 22.36 -15.55
C SER A 598 -36.41 22.91 -16.63
N LEU A 599 -36.01 22.85 -17.91
CA LEU A 599 -36.86 23.28 -19.04
C LEU A 599 -38.13 22.40 -19.15
N LEU A 600 -37.99 21.09 -19.07
CA LEU A 600 -39.10 20.15 -19.26
C LEU A 600 -40.05 20.12 -18.05
N LEU A 601 -39.52 20.24 -16.83
CA LEU A 601 -40.34 20.47 -15.63
C LEU A 601 -41.02 21.84 -15.65
N GLY A 602 -40.35 22.88 -16.15
CA GLY A 602 -40.93 24.20 -16.37
C GLY A 602 -42.11 24.18 -17.33
N LEU A 603 -42.01 23.42 -18.43
CA LEU A 603 -43.13 23.17 -19.34
C LEU A 603 -44.29 22.41 -18.66
N SER A 604 -44.00 21.40 -17.84
CA SER A 604 -45.03 20.69 -17.05
C SER A 604 -45.79 21.63 -16.10
N VAL A 605 -45.08 22.54 -15.43
CA VAL A 605 -45.70 23.58 -14.58
C VAL A 605 -46.46 24.61 -15.41
N LEU A 606 -45.93 25.05 -16.56
CA LEU A 606 -46.59 26.03 -17.43
C LEU A 606 -47.93 25.50 -17.99
N PHE A 607 -47.96 24.25 -18.50
CA PHE A 607 -49.22 23.61 -18.90
C PHE A 607 -50.20 23.48 -17.73
N SER A 608 -49.70 23.25 -16.51
CA SER A 608 -50.53 23.16 -15.31
C SER A 608 -51.11 24.51 -14.87
N ILE A 609 -50.35 25.60 -14.96
CA ILE A 609 -50.84 26.96 -14.68
C ILE A 609 -51.89 27.36 -15.72
N TRP A 610 -51.61 27.17 -17.01
CA TRP A 610 -52.50 27.57 -18.10
C TRP A 610 -53.82 26.79 -18.06
N ILE A 611 -53.76 25.47 -18.20
CA ILE A 611 -54.96 24.63 -18.31
C ILE A 611 -55.66 24.51 -16.93
N GLY A 612 -54.90 24.55 -15.83
CA GLY A 612 -55.46 24.60 -14.49
C GLY A 612 -56.17 25.93 -14.20
N GLY A 613 -55.66 27.05 -14.71
CA GLY A 613 -56.31 28.36 -14.64
C GLY A 613 -57.64 28.38 -15.38
N GLU A 614 -57.69 27.84 -16.60
CA GLU A 614 -58.94 27.66 -17.36
C GLU A 614 -59.94 26.79 -16.57
N LEU A 615 -59.50 25.64 -16.02
CA LEU A 615 -60.36 24.76 -15.21
C LEU A 615 -60.85 25.40 -13.90
N ILE A 616 -60.12 26.36 -13.31
CA ILE A 616 -60.58 27.15 -12.15
C ILE A 616 -61.63 28.18 -12.59
N ILE A 617 -61.43 28.85 -13.72
CA ILE A 617 -62.41 29.81 -14.28
C ILE A 617 -63.72 29.09 -14.63
N GLU A 618 -63.64 27.86 -15.14
CA GLU A 618 -64.79 26.97 -15.37
C GLU A 618 -65.35 26.31 -14.09
N GLN A 619 -64.77 26.58 -12.91
CA GLN A 619 -65.14 25.99 -11.61
C GLN A 619 -65.07 24.45 -11.55
N LYS A 620 -64.27 23.82 -12.42
CA LYS A 620 -64.08 22.36 -12.50
C LYS A 620 -63.03 21.81 -11.53
N ILE A 621 -62.08 22.65 -11.09
CA ILE A 621 -61.10 22.33 -10.03
C ILE A 621 -60.97 23.51 -9.05
N THR A 622 -60.48 23.25 -7.84
CA THR A 622 -60.24 24.27 -6.82
C THR A 622 -58.80 24.81 -6.81
N TYR A 623 -58.58 25.96 -6.16
CA TYR A 623 -57.24 26.52 -5.94
C TYR A 623 -56.33 25.57 -5.14
N GLY A 624 -56.88 24.88 -4.13
CA GLY A 624 -56.18 23.88 -3.34
C GLY A 624 -55.84 22.62 -4.13
N GLN A 625 -56.75 22.13 -4.96
CA GLN A 625 -56.49 21.03 -5.89
C GLN A 625 -55.39 21.36 -6.90
N LEU A 626 -55.42 22.55 -7.52
CA LEU A 626 -54.38 22.99 -8.44
C LEU A 626 -53.02 23.12 -7.73
N THR A 627 -53.00 23.63 -6.48
CA THR A 627 -51.78 23.72 -5.69
C THR A 627 -51.24 22.35 -5.29
N GLN A 628 -52.09 21.42 -4.84
CA GLN A 628 -51.74 20.03 -4.56
C GLN A 628 -51.12 19.36 -5.80
N PHE A 629 -51.71 19.61 -6.97
CA PHE A 629 -51.27 19.09 -8.26
C PHE A 629 -49.87 19.62 -8.67
N MET A 630 -49.61 20.91 -8.52
CA MET A 630 -48.27 21.50 -8.76
C MET A 630 -47.20 20.91 -7.83
N ILE A 631 -47.54 20.69 -6.54
CA ILE A 631 -46.60 20.09 -5.59
C ILE A 631 -46.33 18.61 -5.97
N TYR A 632 -47.30 17.87 -6.51
CA TYR A 632 -47.03 16.52 -7.03
C TYR A 632 -46.07 16.55 -8.23
N ILE A 633 -46.21 17.48 -9.17
CA ILE A 633 -45.26 17.65 -10.30
C ILE A 633 -43.85 17.92 -9.76
N ALA A 634 -43.69 18.87 -8.83
CA ALA A 634 -42.41 19.12 -8.18
C ALA A 634 -41.85 17.86 -7.51
N SER A 635 -42.70 17.07 -6.83
CA SER A 635 -42.32 15.81 -6.18
C SER A 635 -41.85 14.70 -7.15
N LEU A 636 -42.32 14.71 -8.41
CA LEU A 636 -41.98 13.73 -9.45
C LEU A 636 -40.59 13.96 -10.05
N SER A 637 -40.02 15.17 -9.91
CA SER A 637 -38.67 15.51 -10.37
C SER A 637 -37.61 14.52 -9.86
N TRP A 638 -37.62 14.20 -8.57
CA TRP A 638 -36.61 13.33 -7.96
C TRP A 638 -36.77 11.86 -8.36
N PRO A 639 -37.99 11.26 -8.36
CA PRO A 639 -38.25 9.95 -8.97
C PRO A 639 -37.82 9.80 -10.44
N ILE A 640 -37.90 10.85 -11.26
CA ILE A 640 -37.47 10.77 -12.67
C ILE A 640 -35.94 10.81 -12.77
N ILE A 641 -35.26 11.64 -11.97
CA ILE A 641 -33.79 11.72 -11.91
C ILE A 641 -33.18 10.44 -11.31
N SER A 642 -33.80 9.86 -10.28
CA SER A 642 -33.26 8.72 -9.53
C SER A 642 -33.14 7.45 -10.38
N ILE A 643 -33.97 7.28 -11.42
CA ILE A 643 -33.91 6.14 -12.35
C ILE A 643 -32.52 6.02 -12.99
N GLY A 644 -31.89 7.14 -13.36
CA GLY A 644 -30.52 7.15 -13.89
C GLY A 644 -29.47 6.72 -12.86
N TRP A 645 -29.62 7.18 -11.61
CA TRP A 645 -28.73 6.81 -10.49
C TRP A 645 -28.88 5.32 -10.10
N ILE A 646 -30.12 4.83 -10.00
CA ILE A 646 -30.47 3.42 -9.75
C ILE A 646 -29.84 2.55 -10.84
N THR A 647 -30.00 2.91 -12.11
CA THR A 647 -29.42 2.19 -13.25
C THR A 647 -27.89 2.13 -13.19
N ASN A 648 -27.23 3.23 -12.85
CA ASN A 648 -25.78 3.30 -12.69
C ASN A 648 -25.28 2.44 -11.50
N MET A 649 -26.00 2.45 -10.37
CA MET A 649 -25.68 1.62 -9.21
C MET A 649 -25.85 0.13 -9.53
N LEU A 650 -26.93 -0.25 -10.22
CA LEU A 650 -27.19 -1.62 -10.67
C LEU A 650 -26.10 -2.13 -11.62
N GLN A 651 -25.71 -1.33 -12.62
CA GLN A 651 -24.66 -1.70 -13.58
C GLN A 651 -23.28 -1.89 -12.89
N ARG A 652 -22.94 -1.03 -11.92
CA ARG A 652 -21.73 -1.21 -11.09
C ARG A 652 -21.81 -2.48 -10.23
N ALA A 653 -22.95 -2.77 -9.62
CA ALA A 653 -23.15 -3.97 -8.81
C ALA A 653 -23.06 -5.26 -9.64
N VAL A 654 -23.65 -5.31 -10.83
CA VAL A 654 -23.53 -6.45 -11.77
C VAL A 654 -22.07 -6.65 -12.18
N SER A 655 -21.34 -5.57 -12.46
CA SER A 655 -19.93 -5.62 -12.85
C SER A 655 -19.03 -6.12 -11.71
N GLY A 656 -19.25 -5.62 -10.49
CA GLY A 656 -18.53 -6.06 -9.30
C GLY A 656 -18.86 -7.49 -8.89
N GLN A 657 -20.15 -7.87 -8.90
CA GLN A 657 -20.57 -9.25 -8.65
C GLN A 657 -19.97 -10.22 -9.67
N LYS A 658 -19.85 -9.81 -10.96
CA LYS A 658 -19.14 -10.63 -11.94
C LYS A 658 -17.68 -10.86 -11.53
N ARG A 659 -16.91 -9.80 -11.24
CA ARG A 659 -15.50 -9.95 -10.81
C ARG A 659 -15.31 -10.72 -9.51
N ILE A 660 -16.29 -10.68 -8.60
CA ILE A 660 -16.33 -11.49 -7.39
C ILE A 660 -16.64 -12.96 -7.72
N ASN A 661 -17.60 -13.23 -8.60
CA ASN A 661 -17.88 -14.59 -9.09
C ASN A 661 -16.68 -15.16 -9.86
N ASP A 662 -16.03 -14.38 -10.71
CA ASP A 662 -14.83 -14.77 -11.45
C ASP A 662 -13.71 -15.21 -10.48
N LEU A 663 -13.55 -14.52 -9.33
CA LEU A 663 -12.64 -14.93 -8.25
C LEU A 663 -13.06 -16.27 -7.60
N PHE A 664 -14.35 -16.47 -7.33
CA PHE A 664 -14.89 -17.73 -6.82
C PHE A 664 -14.81 -18.91 -7.81
N THR A 665 -14.64 -18.67 -9.11
CA THR A 665 -14.40 -19.75 -10.09
C THR A 665 -12.97 -20.31 -10.08
N ILE A 666 -12.02 -19.62 -9.45
CA ILE A 666 -10.65 -20.12 -9.31
C ILE A 666 -10.66 -21.30 -8.33
N GLN A 667 -10.10 -22.45 -8.75
CA GLN A 667 -10.14 -23.68 -7.97
C GLN A 667 -9.32 -23.58 -6.68
N SER A 668 -9.90 -24.08 -5.58
CA SER A 668 -9.26 -24.23 -4.28
C SER A 668 -8.27 -25.39 -4.27
N GLU A 669 -7.20 -25.23 -3.48
CA GLU A 669 -6.23 -26.28 -3.12
C GLU A 669 -6.92 -27.42 -2.33
N VAL A 670 -8.03 -27.10 -1.68
CA VAL A 670 -8.86 -28.02 -0.91
C VAL A 670 -9.89 -28.70 -1.82
N GLN A 671 -9.67 -29.98 -2.11
CA GLN A 671 -10.77 -30.92 -2.31
C GLN A 671 -11.38 -31.18 -0.91
N PRO A 672 -12.68 -30.93 -0.67
CA PRO A 672 -13.21 -30.91 0.69
C PRO A 672 -13.21 -32.29 1.35
N ASP A 673 -12.82 -32.36 2.62
CA ASP A 673 -12.97 -33.53 3.48
C ASP A 673 -14.48 -33.79 3.74
N ILE A 674 -15.11 -34.56 2.86
CA ILE A 674 -16.53 -34.97 2.93
C ILE A 674 -16.84 -35.81 4.19
N ALA A 675 -15.81 -36.25 4.92
CA ALA A 675 -15.92 -37.04 6.16
C ALA A 675 -16.81 -36.41 7.24
N ASN A 676 -16.85 -35.07 7.36
CA ASN A 676 -17.54 -34.38 8.46
C ASN A 676 -18.94 -33.84 8.11
N THR A 677 -19.47 -34.07 6.91
CA THR A 677 -20.74 -33.43 6.47
C THR A 677 -22.01 -34.21 6.81
N PHE A 678 -21.92 -35.45 7.29
CA PHE A 678 -23.09 -36.34 7.42
C PHE A 678 -23.78 -36.33 8.80
N GLU A 679 -23.05 -36.21 9.91
CA GLU A 679 -23.64 -36.40 11.26
C GLU A 679 -24.58 -35.28 11.72
N ASN A 680 -24.32 -34.03 11.32
CA ASN A 680 -25.15 -32.87 11.72
C ASN A 680 -26.37 -32.60 10.82
N SER A 681 -26.76 -33.56 9.96
CA SER A 681 -27.84 -33.38 8.98
C SER A 681 -29.26 -33.68 9.50
N THR A 682 -29.44 -33.85 10.81
CA THR A 682 -30.78 -33.99 11.42
C THR A 682 -31.23 -32.70 12.13
N LYS A 683 -32.41 -32.19 11.72
CA LYS A 683 -33.13 -31.03 12.30
C LYS A 683 -32.52 -29.64 12.06
N THR A 684 -32.67 -29.12 10.83
CA THR A 684 -33.57 -27.97 10.59
C THR A 684 -33.77 -27.76 9.08
N SER A 685 -35.00 -27.41 8.66
CA SER A 685 -35.32 -27.18 7.25
C SER A 685 -35.72 -25.72 7.01
N THR A 686 -34.81 -24.95 6.42
CA THR A 686 -35.12 -23.65 5.81
C THR A 686 -34.56 -23.63 4.39
N LYS A 687 -35.38 -23.21 3.43
CA LYS A 687 -35.05 -23.26 1.99
C LYS A 687 -34.32 -22.00 1.56
N THR A 688 -33.04 -22.10 1.23
CA THR A 688 -32.32 -21.10 0.42
C THR A 688 -32.25 -21.57 -1.05
N PRO A 689 -32.43 -20.68 -2.04
CA PRO A 689 -32.63 -21.10 -3.44
C PRO A 689 -31.35 -21.29 -4.26
N PHE A 690 -30.15 -21.22 -3.65
CA PHE A 690 -28.87 -21.33 -4.35
C PHE A 690 -28.21 -22.70 -4.15
N LYS A 691 -28.55 -23.67 -5.01
CA LYS A 691 -27.70 -24.85 -5.24
C LYS A 691 -26.54 -24.47 -6.16
N ILE A 692 -25.38 -24.19 -5.58
CA ILE A 692 -24.11 -24.27 -6.31
C ILE A 692 -23.75 -25.75 -6.38
N ASN A 693 -23.97 -26.38 -7.55
CA ASN A 693 -23.44 -27.70 -7.83
C ASN A 693 -21.95 -27.55 -8.20
N PRO A 694 -20.99 -28.08 -7.41
CA PRO A 694 -19.59 -28.11 -7.84
C PRO A 694 -19.44 -29.03 -9.07
N PRO A 695 -18.82 -28.57 -10.17
CA PRO A 695 -18.69 -29.39 -11.37
C PRO A 695 -17.64 -30.49 -11.19
N ASN A 696 -17.97 -31.69 -11.65
CA ASN A 696 -17.06 -32.83 -11.87
C ASN A 696 -16.22 -33.28 -10.66
N LEU A 697 -16.87 -33.96 -9.71
CA LEU A 697 -16.19 -34.81 -8.73
C LEU A 697 -15.45 -35.96 -9.42
N ILE A 698 -14.13 -35.83 -9.57
CA ILE A 698 -13.23 -36.98 -9.73
C ILE A 698 -13.30 -37.78 -8.42
N THR A 699 -13.43 -39.11 -8.52
CA THR A 699 -13.64 -40.02 -7.38
C THR A 699 -12.57 -39.81 -6.28
N PRO A 700 -12.96 -39.44 -5.05
CA PRO A 700 -11.99 -39.21 -3.98
C PRO A 700 -11.34 -40.53 -3.53
N VAL A 701 -10.02 -40.51 -3.40
CA VAL A 701 -9.26 -41.60 -2.77
C VAL A 701 -9.40 -41.46 -1.25
N PRO A 702 -9.71 -42.52 -0.49
CA PRO A 702 -9.92 -42.42 0.95
C PRO A 702 -8.65 -41.93 1.67
N ALA A 703 -8.79 -40.85 2.43
CA ALA A 703 -7.72 -40.26 3.24
C ALA A 703 -7.45 -41.11 4.50
N ILE A 704 -6.17 -41.23 4.88
CA ILE A 704 -5.75 -41.98 6.06
C ILE A 704 -5.57 -40.99 7.22
N SER A 705 -6.44 -41.07 8.23
CA SER A 705 -6.53 -40.09 9.33
C SER A 705 -5.49 -40.28 10.44
N ASN A 706 -5.03 -41.51 10.68
CA ASN A 706 -4.13 -41.87 11.78
C ASN A 706 -2.73 -42.29 11.28
N ILE A 707 -1.99 -41.36 10.66
CA ILE A 707 -0.56 -41.55 10.34
C ILE A 707 0.30 -40.79 11.35
N SER A 708 1.24 -41.49 11.99
CA SER A 708 2.35 -40.86 12.70
C SER A 708 3.50 -40.67 11.71
N ILE A 709 3.73 -39.43 11.26
CA ILE A 709 4.84 -39.09 10.37
C ILE A 709 6.15 -39.17 11.18
N LYS A 710 7.16 -39.83 10.60
CA LYS A 710 8.49 -39.98 11.20
C LYS A 710 9.54 -39.07 10.56
N GLY A 711 9.62 -39.07 9.23
CA GLY A 711 10.49 -38.14 8.50
C GLY A 711 11.18 -38.70 7.25
N GLU A 712 10.96 -39.95 6.84
CA GLU A 712 11.57 -40.47 5.61
C GLU A 712 10.93 -39.81 4.38
N ILE A 713 11.74 -39.19 3.51
CA ILE A 713 11.27 -38.48 2.31
C ILE A 713 11.90 -39.10 1.07
N GLN A 714 11.08 -39.49 0.10
CA GLN A 714 11.54 -40.15 -1.12
C GLN A 714 10.96 -39.50 -2.39
N PHE A 715 11.85 -39.00 -3.24
CA PHE A 715 11.54 -38.49 -4.58
C PHE A 715 11.66 -39.63 -5.59
N LYS A 716 10.64 -39.83 -6.44
CA LYS A 716 10.61 -40.84 -7.51
C LYS A 716 10.23 -40.20 -8.84
N HIS A 717 11.22 -40.03 -9.73
CA HIS A 717 11.09 -39.50 -11.09
C HIS A 717 10.39 -38.14 -11.18
N VAL A 718 10.68 -37.28 -10.20
CA VAL A 718 9.96 -36.02 -9.99
C VAL A 718 10.40 -34.96 -11.01
N SER A 719 9.44 -34.44 -11.76
CA SER A 719 9.64 -33.33 -12.69
C SER A 719 8.58 -32.26 -12.48
N PHE A 720 8.96 -30.99 -12.68
CA PHE A 720 8.09 -29.84 -12.41
C PHE A 720 8.32 -28.69 -13.40
N ALA A 721 7.22 -28.08 -13.86
CA ALA A 721 7.18 -26.81 -14.58
C ALA A 721 6.06 -25.92 -14.00
N TYR A 722 6.25 -24.60 -14.02
CA TYR A 722 5.20 -23.64 -13.62
C TYR A 722 4.23 -23.38 -14.78
N ASP A 723 2.93 -23.24 -14.49
CA ASP A 723 1.87 -23.04 -15.53
C ASP A 723 2.07 -21.79 -16.40
N THR A 724 2.84 -20.82 -15.93
CA THR A 724 3.18 -19.62 -16.71
C THR A 724 4.09 -19.95 -17.90
N HIS A 725 4.99 -20.93 -17.75
CA HIS A 725 5.97 -21.37 -18.75
C HIS A 725 6.04 -22.91 -18.81
N PRO A 726 4.96 -23.61 -19.21
CA PRO A 726 4.85 -25.07 -19.09
C PRO A 726 5.79 -25.83 -20.04
N SER A 727 6.42 -25.14 -21.00
CA SER A 727 7.49 -25.68 -21.85
C SER A 727 8.87 -25.73 -21.19
N ILE A 728 9.03 -25.19 -19.97
CA ILE A 728 10.30 -25.11 -19.25
C ILE A 728 10.19 -25.93 -17.95
N ASN A 729 10.73 -27.16 -17.97
CA ASN A 729 10.90 -27.94 -16.75
C ASN A 729 11.99 -27.30 -15.87
N VAL A 730 11.60 -26.81 -14.70
CA VAL A 730 12.49 -26.30 -13.65
C VAL A 730 13.15 -27.45 -12.90
N LEU A 731 12.46 -28.60 -12.79
CA LEU A 731 13.00 -29.86 -12.29
C LEU A 731 12.72 -30.98 -13.29
N THR A 732 13.71 -31.85 -13.53
CA THR A 732 13.63 -32.96 -14.50
C THR A 732 14.16 -34.25 -13.87
N ASP A 733 13.28 -35.23 -13.72
CA ASP A 733 13.56 -36.62 -13.33
C ASP A 733 14.34 -36.81 -11.99
N ILE A 734 14.09 -35.93 -11.02
CA ILE A 734 14.72 -35.97 -9.70
C ILE A 734 14.29 -37.23 -8.93
N SER A 735 15.27 -38.02 -8.49
CA SER A 735 15.07 -39.22 -7.66
C SER A 735 16.16 -39.34 -6.59
N PHE A 736 15.77 -39.39 -5.31
CA PHE A 736 16.64 -39.68 -4.17
C PHE A 736 15.81 -40.02 -2.92
N THR A 737 16.46 -40.45 -1.83
CA THR A 737 15.82 -40.73 -0.53
C THR A 737 16.60 -40.06 0.61
N ILE A 738 15.86 -39.48 1.55
CA ILE A 738 16.34 -38.94 2.84
C ILE A 738 15.72 -39.80 3.94
N HIS A 739 16.51 -40.27 4.90
CA HIS A 739 16.06 -41.15 5.98
C HIS A 739 15.62 -40.39 7.25
N GLU A 740 14.88 -41.07 8.13
CA GLU A 740 14.43 -40.54 9.42
C GLU A 740 15.62 -40.00 10.26
N GLY A 741 15.61 -38.69 10.55
CA GLY A 741 16.61 -38.00 11.37
C GLY A 741 17.88 -37.54 10.63
N GLU A 742 17.96 -37.81 9.33
CA GLU A 742 19.08 -37.44 8.46
C GLU A 742 19.10 -35.93 8.17
N LYS A 743 20.29 -35.33 8.13
CA LYS A 743 20.52 -33.89 7.98
C LYS A 743 21.25 -33.66 6.66
N ILE A 744 20.57 -33.09 5.68
CA ILE A 744 21.02 -33.04 4.28
C ILE A 744 21.07 -31.62 3.73
N ALA A 745 22.07 -31.35 2.90
CA ALA A 745 22.20 -30.09 2.17
C ALA A 745 21.83 -30.26 0.69
N ILE A 746 21.22 -29.23 0.10
CA ILE A 746 20.86 -29.13 -1.32
C ILE A 746 21.49 -27.86 -1.90
N ILE A 747 22.43 -28.03 -2.82
CA ILE A 747 23.24 -26.94 -3.40
C ILE A 747 23.16 -26.93 -4.94
N GLY A 748 23.68 -25.89 -5.57
CA GLY A 748 23.59 -25.67 -7.03
C GLY A 748 23.34 -24.20 -7.38
N PRO A 749 23.55 -23.74 -8.62
CA PRO A 749 23.51 -22.32 -8.97
C PRO A 749 22.14 -21.65 -8.74
N VAL A 750 22.11 -20.32 -8.88
CA VAL A 750 20.85 -19.55 -8.87
C VAL A 750 19.93 -20.07 -9.98
N ALA A 751 18.61 -20.06 -9.73
CA ALA A 751 17.59 -20.62 -10.61
C ALA A 751 17.66 -22.13 -10.93
N ALA A 752 18.56 -22.92 -10.31
CA ALA A 752 18.68 -24.37 -10.53
C ALA A 752 17.48 -25.23 -10.03
N GLY A 753 16.39 -24.62 -9.54
CA GLY A 753 15.19 -25.32 -9.05
C GLY A 753 15.19 -25.71 -7.56
N LYS A 754 16.18 -25.27 -6.77
CA LYS A 754 16.34 -25.65 -5.36
C LYS A 754 15.11 -25.33 -4.49
N SER A 755 14.71 -24.06 -4.42
CA SER A 755 13.55 -23.62 -3.62
C SER A 755 12.24 -24.24 -4.11
N THR A 756 12.09 -24.45 -5.42
CA THR A 756 10.99 -25.22 -6.03
C THR A 756 10.92 -26.64 -5.47
N LEU A 757 12.07 -27.29 -5.24
CA LEU A 757 12.12 -28.62 -4.62
C LEU A 757 11.69 -28.57 -3.14
N ALA A 758 12.09 -27.55 -2.37
CA ALA A 758 11.58 -27.38 -1.01
C ALA A 758 10.06 -27.14 -0.98
N GLU A 759 9.50 -26.32 -1.88
CA GLU A 759 8.06 -26.04 -1.94
C GLU A 759 7.20 -27.27 -2.29
N LEU A 760 7.77 -28.27 -2.97
CA LEU A 760 7.09 -29.53 -3.28
C LEU A 760 6.86 -30.43 -2.04
N ILE A 761 7.72 -30.37 -1.00
CA ILE A 761 7.65 -31.27 0.17
C ILE A 761 6.43 -30.97 1.08
N PRO A 762 6.17 -29.71 1.53
CA PRO A 762 4.93 -29.33 2.21
C PRO A 762 3.74 -29.16 1.23
N ARG A 763 3.89 -29.61 -0.02
CA ARG A 763 2.88 -29.58 -1.09
C ARG A 763 2.33 -28.16 -1.32
N LEU A 764 3.20 -27.15 -1.36
CA LEU A 764 2.87 -25.77 -1.77
C LEU A 764 2.88 -25.65 -3.31
N LEU A 765 3.65 -26.51 -3.96
CA LEU A 765 3.55 -26.87 -5.38
C LEU A 765 3.18 -28.35 -5.48
N GLU A 766 2.68 -28.79 -6.64
CA GLU A 766 2.52 -30.21 -6.96
C GLU A 766 3.40 -30.63 -8.14
N PRO A 767 4.02 -31.83 -8.12
CA PRO A 767 4.88 -32.28 -9.20
C PRO A 767 4.07 -32.58 -10.47
N THR A 768 4.52 -32.07 -11.61
CA THR A 768 3.92 -32.29 -12.95
C THR A 768 4.08 -33.75 -13.41
N ARG A 769 5.16 -34.42 -13.01
CA ARG A 769 5.42 -35.84 -13.23
C ARG A 769 6.16 -36.45 -12.05
N GLY A 770 6.00 -37.76 -11.84
CA GLY A 770 6.62 -38.51 -10.74
C GLY A 770 5.78 -38.46 -9.47
N GLN A 771 6.38 -38.86 -8.35
CA GLN A 771 5.74 -38.79 -7.03
C GLN A 771 6.75 -38.56 -5.91
N ILE A 772 6.26 -37.93 -4.84
CA ILE A 772 6.97 -37.78 -3.57
C ILE A 772 6.24 -38.66 -2.55
N LEU A 773 6.99 -39.48 -1.84
CA LEU A 773 6.51 -40.33 -0.75
C LEU A 773 7.07 -39.79 0.58
N LEU A 774 6.26 -39.86 1.63
CA LEU A 774 6.60 -39.53 3.01
C LEU A 774 6.28 -40.76 3.87
N ASP A 775 7.30 -41.32 4.53
CA ASP A 775 7.24 -42.61 5.23
C ASP A 775 6.59 -43.73 4.35
N GLY A 776 6.95 -43.73 3.05
CA GLY A 776 6.39 -44.62 2.02
C GLY A 776 5.02 -44.22 1.44
N ILE A 777 4.31 -43.26 2.05
CA ILE A 777 2.95 -42.84 1.65
C ILE A 777 3.02 -41.63 0.70
N ASN A 778 2.37 -41.70 -0.46
CA ASN A 778 2.34 -40.59 -1.42
C ASN A 778 1.67 -39.34 -0.81
N ILE A 779 2.35 -38.19 -0.85
CA ILE A 779 1.91 -36.94 -0.20
C ILE A 779 0.54 -36.43 -0.69
N LYS A 780 0.07 -36.85 -1.87
CA LYS A 780 -1.28 -36.51 -2.37
C LYS A 780 -2.40 -37.23 -1.60
N ARG A 781 -2.10 -38.31 -0.87
CA ARG A 781 -3.04 -39.08 -0.02
C ARG A 781 -3.07 -38.65 1.46
N ILE A 782 -2.16 -37.77 1.86
CA ILE A 782 -2.09 -37.25 3.23
C ILE A 782 -2.89 -35.94 3.28
N PRO A 783 -3.82 -35.74 4.24
CA PRO A 783 -4.53 -34.47 4.40
C PRO A 783 -3.55 -33.30 4.56
N LEU A 784 -3.76 -32.19 3.84
CA LEU A 784 -2.85 -31.03 3.86
C LEU A 784 -2.62 -30.49 5.28
N SER A 785 -3.64 -30.54 6.13
CA SER A 785 -3.57 -30.18 7.55
C SER A 785 -2.62 -31.10 8.35
N LEU A 786 -2.62 -32.40 8.10
CA LEU A 786 -1.74 -33.37 8.76
C LEU A 786 -0.31 -33.29 8.21
N LEU A 787 -0.16 -33.18 6.88
CA LEU A 787 1.13 -33.01 6.21
C LEU A 787 1.84 -31.74 6.69
N ARG A 788 1.20 -30.58 6.51
CA ARG A 788 1.79 -29.28 6.83
C ARG A 788 1.92 -29.02 8.33
N LYS A 789 1.27 -29.80 9.21
CA LYS A 789 1.48 -29.75 10.68
C LYS A 789 2.80 -30.39 11.12
N ASN A 790 3.26 -31.41 10.39
CA ASN A 790 4.47 -32.18 10.70
C ASN A 790 5.70 -31.70 9.90
N ILE A 791 5.62 -30.54 9.25
CA ILE A 791 6.73 -29.87 8.57
C ILE A 791 6.87 -28.46 9.12
N ALA A 792 8.09 -28.09 9.52
CA ALA A 792 8.49 -26.71 9.76
C ALA A 792 9.26 -26.22 8.52
N PHE A 793 8.95 -25.03 8.01
CA PHE A 793 9.54 -24.47 6.79
C PHE A 793 9.88 -22.99 6.98
N VAL A 794 11.13 -22.62 6.70
CA VAL A 794 11.57 -21.23 6.54
C VAL A 794 11.86 -21.00 5.06
N PRO A 795 11.05 -20.19 4.34
CA PRO A 795 11.30 -19.84 2.95
C PRO A 795 12.38 -18.76 2.83
N GLN A 796 12.99 -18.65 1.65
CA GLN A 796 14.00 -17.62 1.36
C GLN A 796 13.49 -16.18 1.55
N ASP A 797 12.24 -15.87 1.17
CA ASP A 797 11.58 -14.60 1.53
C ASP A 797 10.74 -14.76 2.81
N TYR A 798 11.34 -14.41 3.94
CA TYR A 798 10.81 -14.63 5.28
C TYR A 798 9.80 -13.54 5.70
N PHE A 799 8.52 -13.77 5.41
CA PHE A 799 7.46 -12.82 5.77
C PHE A 799 7.25 -12.67 7.29
N LEU A 800 7.28 -11.44 7.80
CA LEU A 800 6.94 -11.10 9.18
C LEU A 800 5.67 -10.23 9.24
N PHE A 801 4.68 -10.66 10.03
CA PHE A 801 3.46 -9.90 10.32
C PHE A 801 3.74 -8.73 11.28
N SER A 802 2.94 -7.67 11.18
CA SER A 802 2.98 -6.52 12.09
C SER A 802 2.36 -6.87 13.44
N THR A 803 3.15 -7.46 14.32
CA THR A 803 2.75 -7.89 15.68
C THR A 803 3.97 -7.89 16.60
N SER A 804 3.83 -8.26 17.88
CA SER A 804 4.98 -8.34 18.80
C SER A 804 5.94 -9.48 18.43
N LEU A 805 7.22 -9.36 18.82
CA LEU A 805 8.21 -10.44 18.66
C LEU A 805 7.70 -11.77 19.24
N LYS A 806 7.06 -11.74 20.43
CA LYS A 806 6.39 -12.88 21.05
C LYS A 806 5.42 -13.57 20.10
N ASN A 807 4.47 -12.81 19.56
CA ASN A 807 3.41 -13.33 18.70
C ASN A 807 3.96 -13.79 17.34
N SER A 808 5.00 -13.10 16.83
CA SER A 808 5.66 -13.45 15.56
C SER A 808 6.37 -14.80 15.63
N ILE A 809 6.95 -15.16 16.77
CA ILE A 809 7.52 -16.49 17.02
C ILE A 809 6.39 -17.50 17.26
N ALA A 810 5.47 -17.22 18.19
CA ALA A 810 4.38 -18.13 18.59
C ALA A 810 3.45 -18.53 17.43
N PHE A 811 3.35 -17.72 16.37
CA PHE A 811 2.60 -18.02 15.14
C PHE A 811 2.93 -19.38 14.51
N GLY A 812 4.14 -19.91 14.71
CA GLY A 812 4.54 -21.22 14.16
C GLY A 812 4.06 -22.44 14.96
N ALA A 813 3.58 -22.24 16.19
CA ALA A 813 3.23 -23.32 17.10
C ALA A 813 1.85 -23.93 16.81
N ASN A 814 1.68 -25.21 17.16
CA ASN A 814 0.47 -25.99 16.86
C ASN A 814 -0.63 -25.90 17.96
N LYS A 815 -0.37 -25.25 19.10
CA LYS A 815 -1.27 -25.04 20.27
C LYS A 815 -0.81 -23.82 21.08
N ASN A 816 -1.55 -23.44 22.13
CA ASN A 816 -1.10 -22.48 23.15
C ASN A 816 0.31 -22.82 23.66
N VAL A 817 1.16 -21.79 23.75
CA VAL A 817 2.61 -21.90 23.99
C VAL A 817 2.94 -21.21 25.32
N THR A 818 3.89 -21.74 26.09
CA THR A 818 4.42 -21.02 27.26
C THR A 818 5.49 -20.00 26.86
N ASP A 819 5.66 -18.96 27.68
CA ASP A 819 6.72 -17.96 27.44
C ASP A 819 8.11 -18.62 27.44
N GLU A 820 8.35 -19.60 28.31
CA GLU A 820 9.57 -20.42 28.34
C GLU A 820 9.86 -21.13 27.00
N GLN A 821 8.84 -21.63 26.30
CA GLN A 821 8.99 -22.25 24.98
C GLN A 821 9.32 -21.23 23.89
N ILE A 822 8.82 -19.99 24.02
CA ILE A 822 9.16 -18.87 23.13
C ILE A 822 10.59 -18.40 23.38
N GLU A 823 11.01 -18.35 24.64
CA GLU A 823 12.40 -18.04 25.02
C GLU A 823 13.36 -19.14 24.55
N HIS A 824 13.02 -20.42 24.72
CA HIS A 824 13.82 -21.54 24.23
C HIS A 824 13.99 -21.48 22.70
N ALA A 825 12.92 -21.23 21.94
CA ALA A 825 13.00 -21.06 20.49
C ALA A 825 13.82 -19.82 20.06
N ALA A 826 13.81 -18.75 20.86
CA ALA A 826 14.66 -17.57 20.65
C ALA A 826 16.14 -17.82 21.00
N ILE A 827 16.43 -18.74 21.93
CA ILE A 827 17.79 -19.18 22.27
C ILE A 827 18.32 -20.13 21.19
N GLN A 828 17.51 -21.07 20.70
CA GLN A 828 17.85 -22.02 19.61
C GLN A 828 17.99 -21.39 18.21
N SER A 829 17.72 -20.09 18.10
CA SER A 829 17.91 -19.28 16.89
C SER A 829 18.86 -18.11 17.14
N ASP A 830 19.55 -18.09 18.29
CA ASP A 830 20.52 -17.07 18.72
C ASP A 830 20.00 -15.63 18.58
N ILE A 831 18.70 -15.38 18.81
CA ILE A 831 18.06 -14.05 18.74
C ILE A 831 17.66 -13.51 20.12
N TYR A 832 17.63 -14.36 21.16
CA TYR A 832 17.20 -13.99 22.51
C TYR A 832 17.91 -12.72 23.05
N HIS A 833 19.21 -12.56 22.78
CA HIS A 833 19.97 -11.38 23.21
C HIS A 833 19.57 -10.10 22.45
N ASP A 834 19.35 -10.14 21.13
CA ASP A 834 18.75 -9.02 20.40
C ASP A 834 17.37 -8.66 20.97
N ILE A 835 16.51 -9.66 21.22
CA ILE A 835 15.17 -9.44 21.78
C ILE A 835 15.27 -8.72 23.13
N MET A 836 16.15 -9.18 24.03
CA MET A 836 16.35 -8.58 25.34
C MET A 836 16.99 -7.18 25.31
N SER A 837 17.63 -6.80 24.21
CA SER A 837 18.16 -5.44 24.00
C SER A 837 17.10 -4.41 23.62
N PHE A 838 15.96 -4.83 23.05
CA PHE A 838 14.89 -3.90 22.69
C PHE A 838 14.14 -3.38 23.93
N PRO A 839 13.70 -2.09 23.97
CA PRO A 839 13.07 -1.50 25.15
C PRO A 839 11.86 -2.27 25.71
N ASN A 840 11.04 -2.84 24.82
CA ASN A 840 9.84 -3.61 25.19
C ASN A 840 10.07 -5.14 25.13
N LYS A 841 11.31 -5.58 24.96
CA LYS A 841 11.72 -6.99 24.87
C LYS A 841 10.85 -7.78 23.88
N PHE A 842 10.31 -8.93 24.28
CA PHE A 842 9.37 -9.74 23.51
C PHE A 842 8.07 -9.01 23.10
N GLN A 843 7.68 -7.92 23.76
CA GLN A 843 6.52 -7.10 23.39
C GLN A 843 6.85 -5.99 22.37
N THR A 844 8.10 -5.88 21.92
CA THR A 844 8.48 -4.94 20.85
C THR A 844 7.72 -5.27 19.57
N VAL A 845 7.01 -4.27 19.02
CA VAL A 845 6.16 -4.43 17.83
C VAL A 845 6.99 -4.34 16.56
N ILE A 846 6.83 -5.34 15.70
CA ILE A 846 7.45 -5.44 14.39
C ILE A 846 6.68 -4.53 13.40
N GLY A 847 7.37 -3.64 12.69
CA GLY A 847 6.77 -2.81 11.64
C GLY A 847 6.30 -3.62 10.42
N GLU A 848 5.73 -2.97 9.40
CA GLU A 848 5.30 -3.68 8.18
C GLU A 848 6.48 -4.44 7.54
N ARG A 849 6.30 -5.74 7.27
CA ARG A 849 7.34 -6.69 6.82
C ARG A 849 8.64 -6.63 7.66
N GLY A 850 8.51 -6.26 8.93
CA GLY A 850 9.60 -6.01 9.86
C GLY A 850 10.58 -4.93 9.41
N ILE A 851 10.14 -3.84 8.78
CA ILE A 851 11.03 -2.73 8.37
C ILE A 851 11.92 -2.16 9.51
N THR A 852 11.55 -2.41 10.77
CA THR A 852 12.29 -2.04 12.00
C THR A 852 13.43 -3.00 12.40
N LEU A 853 13.68 -4.08 11.64
CA LEU A 853 14.65 -5.14 11.97
C LEU A 853 15.71 -5.34 10.88
N SER A 854 16.92 -5.74 11.27
CA SER A 854 18.00 -6.09 10.33
C SER A 854 17.75 -7.42 9.60
N GLY A 855 18.46 -7.67 8.48
CA GLY A 855 18.30 -8.90 7.69
C GLY A 855 18.46 -10.18 8.54
N GLY A 856 19.60 -10.32 9.23
CA GLY A 856 19.88 -11.44 10.12
C GLY A 856 18.98 -11.52 11.36
N GLN A 857 18.45 -10.40 11.87
CA GLN A 857 17.42 -10.44 12.92
C GLN A 857 16.13 -11.08 12.41
N LYS A 858 15.65 -10.67 11.22
CA LYS A 858 14.43 -11.23 10.61
C LYS A 858 14.57 -12.72 10.30
N GLN A 859 15.70 -13.15 9.74
CA GLN A 859 15.98 -14.56 9.47
C GLN A 859 15.92 -15.40 10.75
N ARG A 860 16.61 -14.97 11.82
CA ARG A 860 16.56 -15.69 13.11
C ARG A 860 15.16 -15.74 13.72
N ILE A 861 14.34 -14.68 13.60
CA ILE A 861 12.93 -14.71 14.04
C ILE A 861 12.10 -15.72 13.23
N ALA A 862 12.37 -15.87 11.92
CA ALA A 862 11.72 -16.88 11.10
C ALA A 862 12.18 -18.30 11.46
N ILE A 863 13.46 -18.49 11.81
CA ILE A 863 13.99 -19.75 12.36
C ILE A 863 13.31 -20.07 13.71
N ALA A 864 13.23 -19.12 14.65
CA ALA A 864 12.54 -19.28 15.92
C ALA A 864 11.08 -19.76 15.73
N ARG A 865 10.35 -19.14 14.79
CA ARG A 865 8.99 -19.52 14.39
C ARG A 865 8.92 -20.94 13.84
N ALA A 866 9.93 -21.41 13.11
CA ALA A 866 9.97 -22.79 12.62
C ALA A 866 10.27 -23.79 13.75
N LEU A 867 11.24 -23.48 14.62
CA LEU A 867 11.69 -24.38 15.69
C LEU A 867 10.63 -24.59 16.78
N ILE A 868 9.89 -23.54 17.16
CA ILE A 868 8.83 -23.64 18.18
C ILE A 868 7.67 -24.58 17.79
N ARG A 869 7.60 -24.98 16.52
CA ARG A 869 6.65 -25.97 16.04
C ARG A 869 6.95 -27.39 16.50
N ASN A 870 8.24 -27.68 16.75
CA ASN A 870 8.78 -29.02 17.02
C ASN A 870 8.25 -30.10 16.06
N ALA A 871 8.43 -29.86 14.76
CA ALA A 871 8.05 -30.78 13.69
C ALA A 871 9.14 -31.83 13.44
N PRO A 872 8.80 -33.09 13.06
CA PRO A 872 9.81 -34.11 12.72
C PRO A 872 10.65 -33.77 11.48
N ILE A 873 10.19 -32.84 10.64
CA ILE A 873 10.86 -32.39 9.43
C ILE A 873 11.04 -30.88 9.49
N LEU A 874 12.28 -30.40 9.32
CA LEU A 874 12.64 -28.99 9.26
C LEU A 874 13.29 -28.66 7.91
N ILE A 875 12.73 -27.68 7.20
CA ILE A 875 13.22 -27.22 5.89
C ILE A 875 13.66 -25.76 6.03
N LEU A 876 14.91 -25.47 5.67
CA LEU A 876 15.54 -24.15 5.77
C LEU A 876 16.04 -23.74 4.38
N ASP A 877 15.28 -22.89 3.68
CA ASP A 877 15.62 -22.37 2.36
C ASP A 877 16.41 -21.05 2.50
N ASP A 878 17.73 -21.13 2.25
CA ASP A 878 18.72 -20.05 2.31
C ASP A 878 18.67 -19.20 3.61
N SER A 879 18.13 -19.77 4.68
CA SER A 879 17.63 -19.02 5.85
C SER A 879 18.71 -18.46 6.78
N LEU A 880 19.99 -18.65 6.42
CA LEU A 880 21.18 -18.17 7.14
C LEU A 880 21.96 -17.13 6.32
N SER A 881 21.51 -16.79 5.10
CA SER A 881 22.28 -15.97 4.14
C SER A 881 22.59 -14.53 4.59
N ALA A 882 21.80 -13.95 5.49
CA ALA A 882 21.99 -12.63 6.08
C ALA A 882 22.46 -12.66 7.56
N VAL A 883 22.88 -13.83 8.04
CA VAL A 883 23.47 -14.03 9.39
C VAL A 883 25.00 -14.03 9.27
N ASP A 884 25.73 -13.56 10.29
CA ASP A 884 27.20 -13.64 10.34
C ASP A 884 27.70 -15.05 10.71
N THR A 885 28.99 -15.30 10.52
CA THR A 885 29.61 -16.63 10.70
C THR A 885 29.62 -17.12 12.16
N HIS A 886 29.55 -16.23 13.15
CA HIS A 886 29.53 -16.62 14.57
C HIS A 886 28.13 -17.11 14.96
N THR A 887 27.12 -16.28 14.72
CA THR A 887 25.72 -16.60 15.01
C THR A 887 25.20 -17.73 14.11
N GLU A 888 25.69 -17.88 12.87
CA GLU A 888 25.45 -19.09 12.07
C GLU A 888 25.97 -20.35 12.78
N ASN A 889 27.21 -20.32 13.30
CA ASN A 889 27.77 -21.48 13.99
C ASN A 889 27.04 -21.78 15.31
N ASN A 890 26.59 -20.77 16.05
CA ASN A 890 25.75 -20.97 17.24
C ASN A 890 24.48 -21.77 16.90
N ILE A 891 23.73 -21.31 15.88
CA ILE A 891 22.49 -21.95 15.42
C ILE A 891 22.77 -23.37 14.92
N LEU A 892 23.79 -23.56 14.08
CA LEU A 892 24.17 -24.89 13.59
C LEU A 892 24.55 -25.84 14.74
N ASN A 893 25.32 -25.37 15.74
CA ASN A 893 25.72 -26.21 16.86
C ASN A 893 24.52 -26.63 17.73
N GLN A 894 23.45 -25.84 17.78
CA GLN A 894 22.19 -26.21 18.45
C GLN A 894 21.36 -27.20 17.62
N LEU A 895 21.27 -26.99 16.29
CA LEU A 895 20.52 -27.85 15.37
C LEU A 895 21.14 -29.25 15.19
N PHE A 896 22.48 -29.35 15.19
CA PHE A 896 23.24 -30.58 14.99
C PHE A 896 23.59 -31.32 16.31
N THR A 897 22.82 -31.11 17.38
CA THR A 897 22.97 -31.87 18.63
C THR A 897 22.53 -33.34 18.49
N ASP A 898 23.22 -34.27 19.16
CA ASP A 898 22.91 -35.72 19.14
C ASP A 898 21.48 -36.06 19.62
N GLN A 899 20.87 -35.17 20.41
CA GLN A 899 19.49 -35.32 20.88
C GLN A 899 18.46 -34.94 19.80
N ASN A 900 18.86 -34.24 18.73
CA ASN A 900 17.97 -33.79 17.67
C ASN A 900 17.75 -34.86 16.59
N LYS A 901 16.61 -35.54 16.71
CA LYS A 901 16.12 -36.56 15.77
C LYS A 901 15.28 -36.01 14.62
N GLN A 902 15.17 -34.68 14.46
CA GLN A 902 14.48 -34.11 13.31
C GLN A 902 15.25 -34.39 12.02
N THR A 903 14.53 -34.66 10.93
CA THR A 903 15.07 -34.72 9.58
C THR A 903 15.22 -33.30 9.08
N ILE A 904 16.43 -32.86 8.73
CA ILE A 904 16.71 -31.44 8.40
C ILE A 904 17.17 -31.30 6.95
N ILE A 905 16.53 -30.40 6.21
CA ILE A 905 16.84 -30.09 4.82
C ILE A 905 17.29 -28.64 4.74
N PHE A 906 18.56 -28.42 4.42
CA PHE A 906 19.13 -27.11 4.13
C PHE A 906 19.22 -26.90 2.62
N ILE A 907 18.57 -25.87 2.07
CA ILE A 907 18.99 -25.30 0.79
C ILE A 907 19.94 -24.15 1.09
N THR A 908 21.14 -24.16 0.51
CA THR A 908 22.19 -23.23 0.94
C THR A 908 23.27 -23.02 -0.11
N HIS A 909 23.99 -21.91 0.04
CA HIS A 909 25.28 -21.66 -0.61
C HIS A 909 26.46 -21.65 0.36
N ARG A 910 26.19 -21.76 1.68
CA ARG A 910 27.20 -21.74 2.72
C ARG A 910 27.80 -23.14 2.95
N PHE A 911 29.12 -23.21 2.87
CA PHE A 911 29.87 -24.46 3.00
C PHE A 911 29.89 -25.01 4.44
N SER A 912 29.91 -24.13 5.43
CA SER A 912 29.75 -24.39 6.88
C SER A 912 28.57 -25.28 7.24
N VAL A 913 27.47 -25.19 6.48
CA VAL A 913 26.29 -26.04 6.63
C VAL A 913 26.53 -27.43 6.00
N CYS A 914 27.14 -27.45 4.81
CA CYS A 914 27.40 -28.67 4.04
C CYS A 914 28.36 -29.62 4.77
N GLU A 915 29.39 -29.06 5.44
CA GLU A 915 30.41 -29.78 6.20
C GLU A 915 29.84 -30.57 7.39
N LYS A 916 28.68 -30.16 7.93
CA LYS A 916 28.02 -30.83 9.06
C LYS A 916 26.92 -31.82 8.64
N CYS A 917 26.54 -31.86 7.36
CA CYS A 917 25.44 -32.69 6.86
C CYS A 917 25.88 -34.14 6.53
N ASP A 918 24.97 -35.10 6.77
CA ASP A 918 25.15 -36.52 6.46
C ASP A 918 25.26 -36.79 4.95
N LYS A 919 24.55 -35.99 4.13
CA LYS A 919 24.59 -36.03 2.66
C LYS A 919 24.50 -34.62 2.07
N VAL A 920 25.08 -34.45 0.88
CA VAL A 920 24.93 -33.24 0.05
C VAL A 920 24.43 -33.65 -1.34
N PHE A 921 23.32 -33.06 -1.78
CA PHE A 921 22.77 -33.23 -3.13
C PHE A 921 23.05 -31.97 -3.96
N VAL A 922 23.55 -32.14 -5.18
CA VAL A 922 23.86 -31.03 -6.10
C VAL A 922 22.86 -31.02 -7.24
N ILE A 923 22.19 -29.89 -7.47
CA ILE A 923 21.24 -29.71 -8.55
C ILE A 923 21.83 -28.76 -9.60
N LEU A 924 22.04 -29.26 -10.83
CA LEU A 924 22.49 -28.48 -11.99
C LEU A 924 21.43 -28.55 -13.09
N ASN A 925 21.02 -27.40 -13.63
CA ASN A 925 20.03 -27.31 -14.71
C ASN A 925 18.73 -28.13 -14.46
N GLY A 926 18.23 -28.10 -13.22
CA GLY A 926 17.03 -28.82 -12.81
C GLY A 926 17.18 -30.34 -12.68
N LYS A 927 18.40 -30.89 -12.77
CA LYS A 927 18.71 -32.32 -12.57
C LYS A 927 19.63 -32.51 -11.37
N LEU A 928 19.56 -33.67 -10.73
CA LEU A 928 20.61 -34.11 -9.80
C LEU A 928 21.90 -34.34 -10.60
N ALA A 929 23.01 -33.77 -10.15
CA ALA A 929 24.29 -33.90 -10.81
C ALA A 929 25.07 -35.10 -10.26
N GLU A 930 25.49 -36.00 -11.15
CA GLU A 930 26.55 -36.96 -10.85
C GLU A 930 27.88 -36.17 -10.82
N ILE A 931 28.55 -36.18 -9.67
CA ILE A 931 29.86 -35.56 -9.53
C ILE A 931 30.90 -36.60 -9.89
N ASP A 932 31.49 -36.51 -11.09
CA ASP A 932 32.79 -37.11 -11.35
C ASP A 932 33.76 -36.58 -10.28
N GLY A 933 34.29 -37.49 -9.43
CA GLY A 933 34.92 -37.15 -8.16
C GLY A 933 36.30 -36.48 -8.24
N VAL A 934 36.53 -35.60 -9.22
CA VAL A 934 37.79 -34.91 -9.50
C VAL A 934 37.62 -33.41 -9.28
N GLY A 935 38.28 -32.86 -8.26
CA GLY A 935 38.40 -31.42 -8.08
C GLY A 935 39.63 -30.86 -8.78
N PHE A 936 39.49 -29.94 -9.73
CA PHE A 936 40.64 -29.24 -10.29
C PHE A 936 40.93 -27.97 -9.50
N TRP A 937 42.08 -27.95 -8.84
CA TRP A 937 42.55 -26.83 -8.03
C TRP A 937 43.32 -25.82 -8.90
N GLY A 938 42.59 -25.27 -9.88
CA GLY A 938 42.92 -24.05 -10.60
C GLY A 938 44.33 -23.95 -11.18
N PHE A 939 44.82 -22.71 -11.22
CA PHE A 939 46.21 -22.40 -11.57
C PHE A 939 46.86 -21.67 -10.38
N PHE A 940 47.97 -22.19 -9.86
CA PHE A 940 48.69 -21.57 -8.72
C PHE A 940 50.22 -21.66 -8.86
N GLU A 941 50.92 -20.61 -8.41
CA GLU A 941 52.35 -20.66 -8.15
C GLU A 941 52.64 -21.29 -6.79
N CYS A 942 53.79 -21.93 -6.67
CA CYS A 942 54.36 -22.34 -5.40
C CYS A 942 55.85 -22.05 -5.41
N ILE A 943 56.35 -21.40 -4.36
CA ILE A 943 57.78 -21.20 -4.14
C ILE A 943 58.48 -22.56 -3.93
N ASN A 944 59.79 -22.60 -4.16
CA ASN A 944 60.61 -23.81 -3.98
C ASN A 944 60.94 -24.06 -2.49
N ASP A 945 59.90 -24.15 -1.67
CA ASP A 945 59.95 -24.46 -0.23
C ASP A 945 59.04 -25.67 0.07
N THR A 946 59.61 -26.69 0.71
CA THR A 946 58.90 -27.95 0.96
C THR A 946 57.79 -27.80 2.00
N GLN A 947 57.93 -26.92 3.00
CA GLN A 947 56.93 -26.72 4.06
C GLN A 947 55.75 -25.89 3.55
N VAL A 948 56.02 -24.82 2.78
CA VAL A 948 54.97 -23.97 2.21
C VAL A 948 54.18 -24.72 1.13
N SER A 949 54.86 -25.50 0.28
CA SER A 949 54.19 -26.38 -0.69
C SER A 949 53.33 -27.44 0.00
N GLU A 950 53.85 -28.10 1.05
CA GLU A 950 53.08 -29.08 1.83
C GLU A 950 51.83 -28.47 2.46
N ALA A 951 51.96 -27.32 3.14
CA ALA A 951 50.83 -26.63 3.76
C ALA A 951 49.72 -26.28 2.74
N LEU A 952 50.11 -25.77 1.57
CA LEU A 952 49.19 -25.38 0.50
C LEU A 952 48.46 -26.59 -0.11
N PHE A 953 49.19 -27.66 -0.45
CA PHE A 953 48.59 -28.87 -1.00
C PHE A 953 47.71 -29.59 0.03
N ASN A 954 48.08 -29.58 1.32
CA ASN A 954 47.32 -30.23 2.38
C ASN A 954 46.05 -29.46 2.75
N ALA A 955 46.08 -28.12 2.77
CA ALA A 955 44.89 -27.29 2.94
C ALA A 955 43.89 -27.51 1.79
N THR A 956 44.39 -27.56 0.56
CA THR A 956 43.58 -27.86 -0.64
C THR A 956 43.00 -29.27 -0.60
N ALA A 957 43.81 -30.28 -0.24
CA ALA A 957 43.36 -31.66 -0.12
C ALA A 957 42.23 -31.81 0.91
N LYS A 958 42.30 -31.09 2.05
CA LYS A 958 41.20 -31.01 3.01
C LYS A 958 39.95 -30.35 2.40
N TRP A 959 40.09 -29.21 1.72
CA TRP A 959 38.97 -28.48 1.11
C TRP A 959 38.26 -29.27 -0.01
N LEU A 960 38.99 -30.04 -0.81
CA LEU A 960 38.39 -30.89 -1.84
C LEU A 960 37.73 -32.15 -1.23
N LYS A 961 38.37 -32.78 -0.24
CA LYS A 961 37.82 -33.97 0.43
C LYS A 961 36.54 -33.65 1.19
N SER A 962 36.43 -32.46 1.81
CA SER A 962 35.20 -31.98 2.45
C SER A 962 34.11 -31.50 1.47
N LYS A 963 34.40 -31.45 0.17
CA LYS A 963 33.41 -31.33 -0.92
C LYS A 963 32.96 -32.69 -1.49
N GLY A 964 33.41 -33.81 -0.90
CA GLY A 964 33.11 -35.17 -1.36
C GLY A 964 33.93 -35.64 -2.55
N LEU A 965 35.03 -34.95 -2.89
CA LEU A 965 35.86 -35.25 -4.05
C LEU A 965 36.96 -36.26 -3.70
N THR A 966 37.29 -37.13 -4.65
CA THR A 966 38.19 -38.29 -4.50
C THR A 966 39.60 -38.06 -5.06
N SER A 967 39.75 -37.15 -6.02
CA SER A 967 41.07 -36.71 -6.51
C SER A 967 41.15 -35.20 -6.70
N MET A 968 42.39 -34.72 -6.76
CA MET A 968 42.79 -33.33 -6.92
C MET A 968 43.65 -33.21 -8.18
N ARG A 969 43.15 -32.49 -9.19
CA ARG A 969 43.87 -32.20 -10.45
C ARG A 969 44.45 -30.78 -10.41
N GLY A 970 45.59 -30.58 -11.07
CA GLY A 970 46.47 -29.43 -10.85
C GLY A 970 47.63 -29.79 -9.90
N PRO A 971 48.50 -28.83 -9.56
CA PRO A 971 48.46 -27.44 -10.01
C PRO A 971 49.03 -27.28 -11.44
N VAL A 972 48.65 -26.18 -12.08
CA VAL A 972 49.28 -25.67 -13.31
C VAL A 972 49.66 -24.22 -13.01
N SER A 973 50.88 -23.76 -13.35
CA SER A 973 51.26 -22.40 -12.99
C SER A 973 50.59 -21.35 -13.93
N PRO A 974 50.12 -20.19 -13.43
CA PRO A 974 49.65 -19.05 -14.24
C PRO A 974 50.63 -17.86 -14.30
N SER A 975 51.52 -17.75 -13.31
CA SER A 975 52.48 -16.68 -13.00
C SER A 975 52.03 -15.22 -13.12
N MET A 976 51.77 -14.64 -11.96
CA MET A 976 51.55 -13.21 -11.72
C MET A 976 52.19 -12.86 -10.35
N ASN A 977 53.51 -13.02 -10.26
CA ASN A 977 54.30 -12.91 -9.02
C ASN A 977 54.02 -11.63 -8.20
N ASP A 978 54.20 -11.74 -6.88
CA ASP A 978 53.60 -10.91 -5.82
C ASP A 978 53.95 -9.40 -5.78
N GLN A 979 54.66 -8.86 -6.77
CA GLN A 979 54.81 -7.40 -6.94
C GLN A 979 54.77 -6.99 -8.42
N PRO A 980 54.15 -5.83 -8.76
CA PRO A 980 54.21 -5.25 -10.10
C PRO A 980 55.57 -4.58 -10.39
N GLY A 981 56.65 -5.36 -10.28
CA GLY A 981 58.03 -4.99 -10.56
C GLY A 981 58.74 -6.12 -11.32
N MET A 982 59.85 -5.82 -12.01
CA MET A 982 60.59 -6.86 -12.74
C MET A 982 61.40 -7.73 -11.78
N LEU A 983 61.00 -8.99 -11.66
CA LEU A 983 61.87 -10.04 -11.13
C LEU A 983 63.08 -10.18 -12.06
N PHE A 984 64.25 -9.93 -11.49
CA PHE A 984 65.54 -10.18 -12.10
C PHE A 984 66.06 -11.58 -11.73
N ASP A 985 66.96 -12.04 -12.60
CA ASP A 985 67.86 -13.19 -12.44
C ASP A 985 67.26 -14.59 -12.70
N GLY A 986 68.11 -15.48 -13.21
CA GLY A 986 67.73 -16.69 -13.95
C GLY A 986 68.55 -16.83 -15.25
N TYR A 987 69.85 -17.10 -15.09
CA TYR A 987 70.88 -17.12 -16.14
C TYR A 987 70.47 -17.75 -17.49
N ASN A 988 70.99 -17.17 -18.57
CA ASN A 988 70.92 -17.63 -19.97
C ASN A 988 69.54 -17.71 -20.66
N SER A 989 68.42 -17.54 -19.96
CA SER A 989 67.09 -17.43 -20.59
C SER A 989 66.60 -15.97 -20.67
N PRO A 990 65.84 -15.57 -21.71
CA PRO A 990 65.26 -14.23 -21.78
C PRO A 990 64.15 -14.08 -20.73
N PRO A 991 64.01 -12.92 -20.06
CA PRO A 991 62.94 -12.69 -19.10
C PRO A 991 61.56 -12.73 -19.79
N VAL A 992 60.60 -13.38 -19.14
CA VAL A 992 59.23 -13.55 -19.64
C VAL A 992 58.24 -12.92 -18.67
N PHE A 993 57.64 -11.80 -19.08
CA PHE A 993 56.41 -11.27 -18.52
C PHE A 993 55.19 -11.82 -19.28
N LEU A 994 54.12 -12.08 -18.52
CA LEU A 994 52.78 -12.41 -19.00
C LEU A 994 52.71 -13.60 -19.97
N MET A 995 53.25 -14.73 -19.54
CA MET A 995 52.59 -16.05 -19.57
C MET A 995 53.54 -17.10 -19.05
N THR A 996 53.01 -18.21 -18.55
CA THR A 996 53.78 -19.06 -17.66
C THR A 996 54.94 -19.81 -18.28
N TYR A 997 55.95 -19.95 -17.44
CA TYR A 997 56.98 -20.96 -17.53
C TYR A 997 56.93 -21.72 -16.20
N ASN A 998 56.68 -23.04 -16.22
CA ASN A 998 56.86 -23.84 -15.00
C ASN A 998 58.36 -23.80 -14.67
N PRO A 999 58.78 -23.30 -13.49
CA PRO A 999 60.17 -23.34 -13.10
C PRO A 999 60.68 -24.79 -13.09
N PRO A 1000 61.98 -25.07 -13.35
CA PRO A 1000 62.46 -26.45 -13.48
C PRO A 1000 62.14 -27.33 -12.26
N TYR A 1001 62.21 -26.75 -11.05
CA TYR A 1001 61.88 -27.41 -9.79
C TYR A 1001 60.40 -27.83 -9.64
N TYR A 1002 59.47 -27.26 -10.41
CA TYR A 1002 58.04 -27.43 -10.22
C TYR A 1002 57.58 -28.88 -10.53
N HIS A 1003 58.27 -29.55 -11.46
CA HIS A 1003 58.09 -30.98 -11.73
C HIS A 1003 58.46 -31.85 -10.53
N ASP A 1004 59.55 -31.50 -9.85
CA ASP A 1004 60.08 -32.24 -8.71
C ASP A 1004 59.24 -31.99 -7.45
N ILE A 1005 58.71 -30.78 -7.25
CA ILE A 1005 57.70 -30.48 -6.21
C ILE A 1005 56.44 -31.33 -6.42
N CYS A 1006 55.90 -31.39 -7.65
CA CYS A 1006 54.71 -32.20 -7.95
C CYS A 1006 54.96 -33.69 -7.64
N LYS A 1007 56.11 -34.22 -8.08
CA LYS A 1007 56.54 -35.60 -7.77
C LYS A 1007 56.71 -35.87 -6.28
N PHE A 1008 57.41 -34.99 -5.56
CA PHE A 1008 57.62 -35.11 -4.10
C PHE A 1008 56.28 -35.21 -3.36
N HIS A 1009 55.27 -34.46 -3.81
CA HIS A 1009 53.94 -34.46 -3.22
C HIS A 1009 52.98 -35.52 -3.79
N ASN A 1010 53.48 -36.52 -4.53
CA ASN A 1010 52.70 -37.62 -5.13
C ASN A 1010 51.60 -37.16 -6.12
N PHE A 1011 51.91 -36.19 -6.98
CA PHE A 1011 51.09 -35.83 -8.14
C PHE A 1011 51.64 -36.48 -9.42
N GLU A 1012 50.79 -37.21 -10.15
CA GLU A 1012 51.14 -37.91 -11.40
C GLU A 1012 50.75 -37.07 -12.64
N PRO A 1013 51.58 -36.98 -13.70
CA PRO A 1013 51.20 -36.31 -14.94
C PRO A 1013 50.02 -37.04 -15.60
N THR A 1014 48.93 -36.32 -15.89
CA THR A 1014 47.66 -36.89 -16.38
C THR A 1014 47.21 -36.37 -17.75
N GLN A 1015 47.50 -35.11 -18.08
CA GLN A 1015 47.18 -34.52 -19.40
C GLN A 1015 48.20 -33.47 -19.82
N GLU A 1016 48.34 -33.24 -21.12
CA GLU A 1016 49.04 -32.08 -21.68
C GLU A 1016 48.12 -30.92 -22.06
N LEU A 1017 48.61 -29.71 -21.81
CA LEU A 1017 48.11 -28.44 -22.35
C LEU A 1017 49.12 -27.93 -23.39
N LEU A 1018 48.70 -27.89 -24.65
CA LEU A 1018 49.52 -27.56 -25.82
C LEU A 1018 49.45 -26.07 -26.14
N THR A 1019 50.58 -25.45 -26.47
CA THR A 1019 50.61 -24.09 -27.03
C THR A 1019 51.05 -24.15 -28.48
N TRP A 1020 50.31 -23.48 -29.36
CA TRP A 1020 50.54 -23.51 -30.81
C TRP A 1020 51.08 -22.17 -31.32
N ILE A 1021 52.00 -22.18 -32.29
CA ILE A 1021 52.51 -20.97 -32.95
C ILE A 1021 52.40 -21.10 -34.48
N ILE A 1022 52.01 -20.03 -35.16
CA ILE A 1022 51.92 -19.95 -36.62
C ILE A 1022 52.88 -18.89 -37.16
N ASP A 1023 53.67 -19.25 -38.17
CA ASP A 1023 54.59 -18.35 -38.88
C ASP A 1023 53.88 -17.52 -39.97
N LYS A 1024 54.52 -16.44 -40.42
CA LYS A 1024 53.92 -15.43 -41.32
C LYS A 1024 53.33 -16.01 -42.60
N GLU A 1025 54.02 -16.96 -43.22
CA GLU A 1025 53.61 -17.55 -44.49
C GLU A 1025 52.44 -18.52 -44.29
N SER A 1026 52.49 -19.34 -43.24
CA SER A 1026 51.36 -20.16 -42.82
C SER A 1026 50.16 -19.30 -42.44
N ALA A 1027 50.37 -18.17 -41.74
CA ALA A 1027 49.32 -17.26 -41.29
C ALA A 1027 48.60 -16.55 -42.45
N ILE A 1028 49.31 -16.14 -43.50
CA ILE A 1028 48.70 -15.58 -44.72
C ILE A 1028 47.80 -16.62 -45.42
N ASN A 1029 48.29 -17.86 -45.56
CA ASN A 1029 47.53 -18.97 -46.14
C ASN A 1029 46.32 -19.39 -45.27
N ALA A 1030 46.49 -19.36 -43.95
CA ALA A 1030 45.42 -19.61 -42.98
C ALA A 1030 44.34 -18.55 -43.04
N LEU A 1031 44.70 -17.26 -43.10
CA LEU A 1031 43.74 -16.14 -43.11
C LEU A 1031 42.75 -16.26 -44.27
N TYR A 1032 43.20 -16.61 -45.49
CA TYR A 1032 42.30 -16.79 -46.63
C TYR A 1032 41.23 -17.87 -46.38
N ARG A 1033 41.60 -18.96 -45.71
CA ARG A 1033 40.68 -20.05 -45.33
C ARG A 1033 39.76 -19.63 -44.17
N LEU A 1034 40.35 -19.06 -43.12
CA LEU A 1034 39.66 -18.65 -41.89
C LEU A 1034 38.65 -17.52 -42.13
N LYS A 1035 38.94 -16.55 -43.00
CA LYS A 1035 38.06 -15.39 -43.25
C LYS A 1035 36.70 -15.81 -43.82
N ARG A 1036 36.71 -16.75 -44.77
CA ARG A 1036 35.49 -17.38 -45.31
C ARG A 1036 34.69 -18.14 -44.23
N ILE A 1037 35.38 -18.80 -43.29
CA ILE A 1037 34.74 -19.49 -42.15
C ILE A 1037 34.16 -18.46 -41.17
N SER A 1038 34.92 -17.41 -40.82
CA SER A 1038 34.52 -16.31 -39.94
C SER A 1038 33.24 -15.63 -40.44
N GLU A 1039 33.17 -15.29 -41.73
CA GLU A 1039 31.97 -14.70 -42.36
C GLU A 1039 30.76 -15.66 -42.32
N LEU A 1040 30.97 -16.95 -42.57
CA LEU A 1040 29.91 -17.97 -42.48
C LEU A 1040 29.43 -18.16 -41.03
N VAL A 1041 30.32 -18.16 -40.04
CA VAL A 1041 29.98 -18.28 -38.61
C VAL A 1041 29.19 -17.05 -38.14
N LYS A 1042 29.68 -15.84 -38.43
CA LYS A 1042 29.00 -14.57 -38.12
C LYS A 1042 27.56 -14.55 -38.66
N LYS A 1043 27.39 -14.94 -39.93
CA LYS A 1043 26.07 -14.99 -40.59
C LYS A 1043 25.18 -16.14 -40.13
N ARG A 1044 25.73 -17.30 -39.79
CA ARG A 1044 24.98 -18.49 -39.36
C ARG A 1044 24.44 -18.33 -37.94
N GLU A 1045 25.27 -17.84 -37.02
CA GLU A 1045 24.96 -17.77 -35.59
C GLU A 1045 24.44 -16.38 -35.16
N ASN A 1046 24.29 -15.45 -36.11
CA ASN A 1046 23.84 -14.07 -35.89
C ASN A 1046 24.67 -13.35 -34.82
N ILE A 1047 26.00 -13.31 -35.05
CA ILE A 1047 26.96 -12.65 -34.17
C ILE A 1047 27.79 -11.60 -34.90
N THR A 1048 28.04 -10.49 -34.22
CA THR A 1048 28.97 -9.44 -34.63
C THR A 1048 30.25 -9.52 -33.80
N ILE A 1049 31.42 -9.36 -34.44
CA ILE A 1049 32.69 -9.23 -33.72
C ILE A 1049 33.12 -7.78 -33.72
N ARG A 1050 33.44 -7.24 -32.54
CA ARG A 1050 33.94 -5.87 -32.33
C ARG A 1050 35.20 -5.84 -31.47
N HIS A 1051 35.91 -4.71 -31.51
CA HIS A 1051 37.00 -4.41 -30.58
C HIS A 1051 36.47 -3.91 -29.22
N ALA A 1052 37.31 -4.01 -28.18
CA ALA A 1052 37.05 -3.40 -26.88
C ALA A 1052 37.22 -1.87 -26.87
N ASN A 1053 36.31 -1.18 -26.20
CA ASN A 1053 36.27 0.27 -26.09
C ASN A 1053 36.83 0.75 -24.74
N LEU A 1054 38.13 1.09 -24.68
CA LEU A 1054 38.77 1.55 -23.43
C LEU A 1054 38.17 2.82 -22.80
N LYS A 1055 37.24 3.53 -23.46
CA LYS A 1055 36.47 4.62 -22.81
C LYS A 1055 35.42 4.10 -21.83
N LYS A 1056 34.92 2.87 -22.04
CA LYS A 1056 33.99 2.13 -21.19
C LYS A 1056 34.72 1.02 -20.40
N PHE A 1057 35.92 1.33 -19.90
CA PHE A 1057 36.85 0.30 -19.40
C PHE A 1057 36.25 -0.66 -18.35
N GLU A 1058 35.51 -0.16 -17.35
CA GLU A 1058 34.96 -1.00 -16.29
C GLU A 1058 33.82 -1.91 -16.79
N GLU A 1059 32.96 -1.39 -17.67
CA GLU A 1059 31.87 -2.12 -18.34
C GLU A 1059 32.42 -3.25 -19.22
N GLU A 1060 33.47 -2.99 -19.98
CA GLU A 1060 34.15 -4.01 -20.81
C GLU A 1060 34.89 -5.05 -19.94
N VAL A 1061 35.38 -4.67 -18.75
CA VAL A 1061 36.00 -5.61 -17.80
C VAL A 1061 34.97 -6.53 -17.16
N HIS A 1062 33.78 -6.03 -16.79
CA HIS A 1062 32.67 -6.89 -16.37
C HIS A 1062 32.22 -7.82 -17.51
N HIS A 1063 32.10 -7.31 -18.75
CA HIS A 1063 31.79 -8.17 -19.91
C HIS A 1063 32.80 -9.30 -20.14
N VAL A 1064 34.10 -9.06 -19.90
CA VAL A 1064 35.10 -10.15 -19.93
C VAL A 1064 34.88 -11.12 -18.76
N LEU A 1065 34.68 -10.62 -17.54
CA LEU A 1065 34.51 -11.45 -16.35
C LEU A 1065 33.26 -12.35 -16.45
N ASP A 1066 32.13 -11.80 -16.89
CA ASP A 1066 30.89 -12.53 -17.14
C ASP A 1066 31.12 -13.69 -18.11
N VAL A 1067 31.68 -13.40 -19.29
CA VAL A 1067 31.93 -14.43 -20.30
C VAL A 1067 33.03 -15.40 -19.87
N TYR A 1068 34.04 -14.97 -19.12
CA TYR A 1068 35.07 -15.85 -18.55
C TYR A 1068 34.45 -16.83 -17.56
N ASN A 1069 33.76 -16.35 -16.53
CA ASN A 1069 33.13 -17.21 -15.52
C ASN A 1069 32.11 -18.16 -16.19
N ASN A 1070 31.25 -17.68 -17.11
CA ASN A 1070 30.31 -18.53 -17.87
C ASN A 1070 31.00 -19.50 -18.87
N ALA A 1071 32.19 -19.17 -19.38
CA ALA A 1071 32.94 -20.05 -20.27
C ALA A 1071 33.62 -21.20 -19.52
N TRP A 1072 33.94 -21.03 -18.24
CA TRP A 1072 34.70 -21.98 -17.43
C TRP A 1072 33.91 -22.68 -16.30
N GLU A 1073 32.71 -22.20 -15.93
CA GLU A 1073 31.84 -22.75 -14.84
C GLU A 1073 31.70 -24.29 -14.85
N GLU A 1074 31.59 -24.91 -16.03
CA GLU A 1074 31.39 -26.36 -16.19
C GLU A 1074 32.67 -27.19 -16.20
N ASN A 1075 33.84 -26.54 -16.15
CA ASN A 1075 35.14 -27.22 -16.17
C ASN A 1075 35.61 -27.50 -14.73
N TRP A 1076 35.53 -28.77 -14.31
CA TRP A 1076 36.24 -29.34 -13.16
C TRP A 1076 36.26 -28.47 -11.86
N GLY A 1077 35.11 -28.12 -11.30
CA GLY A 1077 35.08 -27.42 -9.99
C GLY A 1077 35.66 -26.01 -10.01
N PHE A 1078 35.61 -25.34 -11.17
CA PHE A 1078 36.04 -23.96 -11.40
C PHE A 1078 35.63 -22.99 -10.28
N VAL A 1079 36.60 -22.27 -9.73
CA VAL A 1079 36.38 -21.16 -8.82
C VAL A 1079 36.21 -19.88 -9.65
N PRO A 1080 35.06 -19.19 -9.61
CA PRO A 1080 34.87 -17.94 -10.33
C PRO A 1080 35.76 -16.85 -9.75
N MET A 1081 36.38 -16.05 -10.62
CA MET A 1081 37.09 -14.85 -10.18
C MET A 1081 36.09 -13.81 -9.68
N THR A 1082 36.42 -13.11 -8.60
CA THR A 1082 35.61 -12.00 -8.09
C THR A 1082 35.82 -10.73 -8.93
N ASP A 1083 34.84 -9.81 -8.88
CA ASP A 1083 34.97 -8.49 -9.50
C ASP A 1083 36.24 -7.75 -9.03
N LEU A 1084 36.67 -7.94 -7.78
CA LEU A 1084 37.83 -7.24 -7.22
C LEU A 1084 39.15 -7.76 -7.80
N GLU A 1085 39.38 -9.07 -7.72
CA GLU A 1085 40.58 -9.72 -8.27
C GLU A 1085 40.72 -9.45 -9.77
N PHE A 1086 39.60 -9.56 -10.50
CA PHE A 1086 39.60 -9.35 -11.94
C PHE A 1086 39.80 -7.88 -12.33
N LYS A 1087 39.27 -6.94 -11.54
CA LYS A 1087 39.48 -5.50 -11.74
C LYS A 1087 40.93 -5.10 -11.49
N ASP A 1088 41.59 -5.65 -10.48
CA ASP A 1088 43.00 -5.38 -10.20
C ASP A 1088 43.92 -5.96 -11.29
N LEU A 1089 43.66 -7.20 -11.73
CA LEU A 1089 44.32 -7.81 -12.89
C LEU A 1089 44.15 -6.97 -14.16
N ALA A 1090 42.92 -6.58 -14.48
CA ALA A 1090 42.61 -5.76 -15.64
C ALA A 1090 43.26 -4.36 -15.57
N SER A 1091 43.29 -3.73 -14.39
CA SER A 1091 43.93 -2.42 -14.19
C SER A 1091 45.44 -2.45 -14.51
N SER A 1092 46.08 -3.59 -14.24
CA SER A 1092 47.48 -3.83 -14.56
C SER A 1092 47.69 -4.04 -16.06
N LEU A 1093 46.86 -4.89 -16.69
CA LEU A 1093 46.88 -5.15 -18.14
C LEU A 1093 46.58 -3.90 -18.98
N LYS A 1094 45.73 -2.98 -18.50
CA LYS A 1094 45.37 -1.72 -19.17
C LYS A 1094 46.57 -0.87 -19.64
N LYS A 1095 47.73 -1.00 -19.00
CA LYS A 1095 48.97 -0.26 -19.31
C LYS A 1095 49.67 -0.76 -20.57
N ILE A 1096 49.33 -1.96 -21.07
CA ILE A 1096 50.05 -2.68 -22.14
C ILE A 1096 49.14 -3.28 -23.23
N VAL A 1097 47.83 -3.44 -22.96
CA VAL A 1097 46.83 -3.91 -23.93
C VAL A 1097 46.76 -3.01 -25.17
N ASP A 1098 46.75 -3.64 -26.36
CA ASP A 1098 46.35 -2.99 -27.61
C ASP A 1098 44.83 -3.22 -27.83
N PRO A 1099 43.99 -2.18 -27.89
CA PRO A 1099 42.55 -2.33 -28.16
C PRO A 1099 42.24 -3.05 -29.48
N GLY A 1100 43.16 -2.97 -30.45
CA GLY A 1100 43.04 -3.70 -31.72
C GLY A 1100 43.17 -5.22 -31.59
N LEU A 1101 43.55 -5.73 -30.42
CA LEU A 1101 43.76 -7.16 -30.13
C LEU A 1101 42.87 -7.71 -29.01
N VAL A 1102 41.89 -6.92 -28.54
CA VAL A 1102 40.82 -7.42 -27.66
C VAL A 1102 39.51 -7.41 -28.42
N TYR A 1103 38.88 -8.59 -28.51
CA TYR A 1103 37.68 -8.83 -29.30
C TYR A 1103 36.55 -9.36 -28.43
N PHE A 1104 35.33 -8.90 -28.71
CA PHE A 1104 34.09 -9.51 -28.25
C PHE A 1104 33.29 -10.02 -29.45
N ALA A 1105 32.67 -11.19 -29.30
CA ALA A 1105 31.59 -11.66 -30.15
C ALA A 1105 30.27 -11.39 -29.42
N GLU A 1106 29.38 -10.63 -30.03
CA GLU A 1106 28.07 -10.24 -29.47
C GLU A 1106 26.94 -10.80 -30.33
N ASN A 1107 25.80 -11.12 -29.70
CA ASN A 1107 24.59 -11.53 -30.41
C ASN A 1107 23.80 -10.30 -30.94
N ASN A 1108 22.70 -10.55 -31.65
CA ASN A 1108 21.76 -9.51 -32.11
C ASN A 1108 21.17 -8.60 -31.00
N GLU A 1109 21.27 -8.96 -29.73
CA GLU A 1109 20.84 -8.13 -28.59
C GLU A 1109 21.97 -7.25 -28.02
N GLY A 1110 23.18 -7.34 -28.56
CA GLY A 1110 24.37 -6.65 -28.06
C GLY A 1110 25.00 -7.30 -26.81
N LYS A 1111 24.60 -8.53 -26.44
CA LYS A 1111 25.19 -9.26 -25.31
C LYS A 1111 26.45 -10.03 -25.75
N PRO A 1112 27.56 -9.98 -25.01
CA PRO A 1112 28.77 -10.73 -25.33
C PRO A 1112 28.55 -12.23 -25.09
N VAL A 1113 28.84 -13.04 -26.10
CA VAL A 1113 28.75 -14.51 -26.09
C VAL A 1113 30.11 -15.20 -26.21
N GLY A 1114 31.16 -14.43 -26.52
CA GLY A 1114 32.55 -14.86 -26.49
C GLY A 1114 33.50 -13.66 -26.45
N PHE A 1115 34.73 -13.90 -26.02
CA PHE A 1115 35.81 -12.89 -26.05
C PHE A 1115 37.17 -13.51 -26.38
N SER A 1116 38.12 -12.68 -26.81
CA SER A 1116 39.53 -13.03 -26.98
C SER A 1116 40.42 -11.84 -26.63
N ILE A 1117 41.45 -12.08 -25.81
CA ILE A 1117 42.49 -11.11 -25.46
C ILE A 1117 43.82 -11.60 -26.05
N SER A 1118 44.38 -10.84 -26.97
CA SER A 1118 45.74 -11.04 -27.48
C SER A 1118 46.63 -9.84 -27.16
N LEU A 1119 47.93 -10.08 -26.98
CA LEU A 1119 48.93 -9.04 -26.67
C LEU A 1119 50.12 -9.11 -27.64
N PRO A 1120 50.74 -7.97 -28.01
CA PRO A 1120 52.06 -7.98 -28.64
C PRO A 1120 53.12 -8.47 -27.64
N ASP A 1121 54.19 -9.11 -28.12
CA ASP A 1121 55.24 -9.67 -27.26
C ASP A 1121 56.17 -8.57 -26.69
N MET A 1122 55.68 -7.90 -25.65
CA MET A 1122 56.36 -6.79 -24.95
C MET A 1122 57.67 -7.19 -24.25
N ASN A 1123 58.00 -8.48 -24.19
CA ASN A 1123 59.28 -8.97 -23.66
C ASN A 1123 60.45 -8.54 -24.55
N TYR A 1124 60.22 -8.41 -25.86
CA TYR A 1124 61.25 -8.03 -26.82
C TYR A 1124 61.90 -6.66 -26.51
N PRO A 1125 61.16 -5.55 -26.31
CA PRO A 1125 61.77 -4.29 -25.88
C PRO A 1125 62.37 -4.32 -24.46
N LEU A 1126 61.76 -5.03 -23.50
CA LEU A 1126 62.26 -5.11 -22.12
C LEU A 1126 63.65 -5.74 -22.02
N LYS A 1127 63.99 -6.67 -22.91
CA LYS A 1127 65.34 -7.24 -23.04
C LYS A 1127 66.43 -6.17 -23.24
N PHE A 1128 66.11 -5.07 -23.93
CA PHE A 1128 67.08 -4.00 -24.23
C PHE A 1128 67.10 -2.87 -23.20
N THR A 1129 66.15 -2.84 -22.25
CA THR A 1129 66.11 -1.86 -21.16
C THR A 1129 66.82 -2.33 -19.89
N ASN A 1130 67.53 -3.46 -19.93
CA ASN A 1130 68.11 -4.15 -18.77
C ASN A 1130 67.13 -4.18 -17.58
N GLY A 1131 65.87 -4.58 -17.80
CA GLY A 1131 64.88 -4.68 -16.73
C GLY A 1131 64.50 -3.37 -16.01
N ASN A 1132 64.83 -2.18 -16.55
CA ASN A 1132 64.36 -0.92 -15.98
C ASN A 1132 63.99 0.15 -17.04
N PRO A 1133 62.74 0.18 -17.53
CA PRO A 1133 62.25 1.15 -18.49
C PRO A 1133 61.91 2.53 -17.87
N LEU A 1134 62.11 2.74 -16.57
CA LEU A 1134 61.88 4.03 -15.89
C LEU A 1134 63.10 4.96 -15.93
N THR A 1135 64.28 4.44 -16.24
CA THR A 1135 65.48 5.25 -16.52
C THR A 1135 65.32 6.00 -17.85
N LEU A 1136 65.86 7.22 -17.98
CA LEU A 1136 65.72 8.03 -19.21
C LEU A 1136 66.21 7.29 -20.46
N THR A 1137 67.32 6.56 -20.35
CA THR A 1137 67.85 5.69 -21.41
C THR A 1137 67.01 4.43 -21.61
N GLY A 1138 66.41 3.88 -20.55
CA GLY A 1138 65.41 2.80 -20.58
C GLY A 1138 64.17 3.19 -21.37
N ILE A 1139 63.56 4.36 -21.12
CA ILE A 1139 62.39 4.88 -21.84
C ILE A 1139 62.68 4.95 -23.35
N ILE A 1140 63.82 5.54 -23.73
CA ILE A 1140 64.21 5.72 -25.14
C ILE A 1140 64.40 4.34 -25.82
N LYS A 1141 65.13 3.42 -25.18
CA LYS A 1141 65.30 2.05 -25.70
C LYS A 1141 63.97 1.32 -25.79
N PHE A 1142 63.11 1.40 -24.78
CA PHE A 1142 61.79 0.76 -24.75
C PHE A 1142 60.94 1.20 -25.95
N ILE A 1143 60.80 2.51 -26.16
CA ILE A 1143 60.01 3.08 -27.27
C ILE A 1143 60.61 2.69 -28.63
N TRP A 1144 61.95 2.66 -28.75
CA TRP A 1144 62.64 2.26 -29.98
C TRP A 1144 62.42 0.78 -30.33
N TYR A 1145 62.66 -0.13 -29.38
CA TYR A 1145 62.51 -1.57 -29.60
C TYR A 1145 61.05 -2.03 -29.61
N ARG A 1146 60.10 -1.26 -29.02
CA ARG A 1146 58.64 -1.53 -29.13
C ARG A 1146 58.17 -1.45 -30.59
N ARG A 1147 58.81 -0.63 -31.43
CA ARG A 1147 58.55 -0.57 -32.89
C ARG A 1147 59.09 -1.78 -33.67
N LYS A 1148 59.78 -2.71 -33.00
CA LYS A 1148 60.39 -3.92 -33.59
C LYS A 1148 59.78 -5.23 -33.04
N ILE A 1149 58.63 -5.19 -32.36
CA ILE A 1149 57.93 -6.40 -31.92
C ILE A 1149 57.38 -7.12 -33.14
N THR A 1150 57.74 -8.40 -33.32
CA THR A 1150 57.29 -9.21 -34.46
C THR A 1150 56.38 -10.38 -34.07
N LYS A 1151 55.95 -10.48 -32.80
CA LYS A 1151 55.05 -11.56 -32.35
C LYS A 1151 53.84 -11.02 -31.59
N ILE A 1152 52.70 -11.71 -31.69
CA ILE A 1152 51.56 -11.58 -30.76
C ILE A 1152 51.29 -12.93 -30.09
N ARG A 1153 50.65 -12.90 -28.92
CA ARG A 1153 50.19 -14.09 -28.20
C ARG A 1153 48.75 -13.93 -27.75
N THR A 1154 47.91 -14.94 -27.97
CA THR A 1154 46.57 -15.00 -27.37
C THR A 1154 46.68 -15.43 -25.91
N ILE A 1155 46.33 -14.52 -25.00
CA ILE A 1155 46.43 -14.71 -23.55
C ILE A 1155 45.26 -15.54 -23.02
N VAL A 1156 44.04 -15.21 -23.46
CA VAL A 1156 42.82 -15.91 -23.04
C VAL A 1156 41.74 -15.76 -24.10
N MET A 1157 40.93 -16.80 -24.26
CA MET A 1157 39.78 -16.83 -25.14
C MET A 1157 38.70 -17.66 -24.46
N GLY A 1158 37.44 -17.22 -24.56
CA GLY A 1158 36.32 -17.87 -23.90
C GLY A 1158 35.02 -17.69 -24.69
N VAL A 1159 34.18 -18.73 -24.71
CA VAL A 1159 32.89 -18.74 -25.41
C VAL A 1159 31.87 -19.45 -24.50
N ILE A 1160 30.72 -18.82 -24.28
CA ILE A 1160 29.67 -19.37 -23.40
C ILE A 1160 29.07 -20.65 -23.99
N LYS A 1161 28.57 -21.55 -23.13
CA LYS A 1161 28.10 -22.91 -23.49
C LYS A 1161 27.27 -22.97 -24.78
N GLY A 1162 26.29 -22.08 -24.93
CA GLY A 1162 25.37 -22.04 -26.09
C GLY A 1162 25.99 -21.70 -27.45
N TYR A 1163 27.27 -21.31 -27.48
CA TYR A 1163 28.02 -20.95 -28.70
C TYR A 1163 29.37 -21.68 -28.85
N ARG A 1164 29.77 -22.52 -27.87
CA ARG A 1164 30.95 -23.41 -27.99
C ARG A 1164 30.83 -24.32 -29.22
N ASN A 1165 31.96 -24.70 -29.81
CA ASN A 1165 32.08 -25.53 -31.03
C ASN A 1165 31.41 -24.97 -32.31
N LYS A 1166 30.83 -23.76 -32.28
CA LYS A 1166 30.20 -23.14 -33.45
C LYS A 1166 31.17 -22.36 -34.37
N GLY A 1167 32.47 -22.36 -34.05
CA GLY A 1167 33.52 -21.72 -34.85
C GLY A 1167 33.81 -20.25 -34.51
N ILE A 1168 33.29 -19.73 -33.38
CA ILE A 1168 33.62 -18.37 -32.91
C ILE A 1168 35.12 -18.23 -32.65
N ASP A 1169 35.75 -19.27 -32.09
CA ASP A 1169 37.19 -19.36 -31.86
C ASP A 1169 37.98 -19.16 -33.16
N SER A 1170 37.55 -19.80 -34.25
CA SER A 1170 38.13 -19.64 -35.58
C SER A 1170 37.96 -18.23 -36.13
N ALA A 1171 36.88 -17.54 -35.76
CA ALA A 1171 36.65 -16.15 -36.13
C ALA A 1171 37.58 -15.19 -35.35
N PHE A 1172 37.77 -15.37 -34.03
CA PHE A 1172 38.73 -14.60 -33.24
C PHE A 1172 40.18 -14.80 -33.72
N ILE A 1173 40.57 -16.04 -34.02
CA ILE A 1173 41.89 -16.34 -34.61
C ILE A 1173 42.03 -15.65 -35.98
N SER A 1174 40.96 -15.60 -36.78
CA SER A 1174 40.96 -14.88 -38.07
C SER A 1174 41.21 -13.38 -37.92
N GLU A 1175 40.57 -12.70 -36.96
CA GLU A 1175 40.77 -11.25 -36.76
C GLU A 1175 42.17 -10.96 -36.20
N THR A 1176 42.65 -11.76 -35.24
CA THR A 1176 44.01 -11.63 -34.68
C THR A 1176 45.09 -11.78 -35.76
N ILE A 1177 44.93 -12.72 -36.70
CA ILE A 1177 45.85 -12.89 -37.83
C ILE A 1177 45.75 -11.73 -38.85
N ASP A 1178 44.53 -11.26 -39.16
CA ASP A 1178 44.31 -10.11 -40.05
C ASP A 1178 44.96 -8.83 -39.49
N TYR A 1179 44.86 -8.60 -38.17
CA TYR A 1179 45.57 -7.52 -37.47
C TYR A 1179 47.10 -7.70 -37.48
N ALA A 1180 47.60 -8.91 -37.19
CA ALA A 1180 49.04 -9.20 -37.20
C ALA A 1180 49.66 -8.88 -38.57
N ILE A 1181 49.04 -9.34 -39.66
CA ILE A 1181 49.49 -9.10 -41.04
C ILE A 1181 49.46 -7.60 -41.36
N LYS A 1182 48.38 -6.88 -41.00
CA LYS A 1182 48.27 -5.41 -41.16
C LYS A 1182 49.34 -4.62 -40.40
N LYS A 1183 49.91 -5.18 -39.33
CA LYS A 1183 51.00 -4.57 -38.54
C LYS A 1183 52.40 -5.05 -38.93
N GLY A 1184 52.52 -5.96 -39.91
CA GLY A 1184 53.81 -6.51 -40.36
C GLY A 1184 54.43 -7.56 -39.42
N ILE A 1185 53.65 -8.07 -38.46
CA ILE A 1185 54.06 -9.04 -37.43
C ILE A 1185 54.28 -10.42 -38.08
N THR A 1186 55.28 -11.17 -37.60
CA THR A 1186 55.79 -12.41 -38.24
C THR A 1186 55.29 -13.70 -37.62
N ASP A 1187 54.86 -13.69 -36.35
CA ASP A 1187 54.41 -14.90 -35.65
C ASP A 1187 53.18 -14.60 -34.77
N CYS A 1188 52.30 -15.60 -34.61
CA CYS A 1188 51.15 -15.53 -33.71
C CYS A 1188 51.07 -16.81 -32.85
N GLU A 1189 50.95 -16.66 -31.53
CA GLU A 1189 50.66 -17.78 -30.61
C GLU A 1189 49.14 -17.96 -30.52
N VAL A 1190 48.64 -19.16 -30.83
CA VAL A 1190 47.20 -19.50 -31.00
C VAL A 1190 46.58 -20.00 -29.69
N GLY A 1191 47.10 -19.53 -28.55
CA GLY A 1191 46.61 -19.85 -27.21
C GLY A 1191 46.94 -21.26 -26.71
N TRP A 1192 46.29 -21.62 -25.60
CA TRP A 1192 46.46 -22.89 -24.89
C TRP A 1192 45.31 -23.85 -25.20
N VAL A 1193 45.65 -25.09 -25.56
CA VAL A 1193 44.71 -26.11 -26.03
C VAL A 1193 45.01 -27.44 -25.34
N LEU A 1194 44.08 -27.93 -24.53
CA LEU A 1194 44.19 -29.28 -23.93
C LEU A 1194 44.35 -30.32 -25.04
N GLU A 1195 45.21 -31.33 -24.88
CA GLU A 1195 45.38 -32.38 -25.89
C GLU A 1195 44.05 -33.10 -26.21
N SER A 1196 43.21 -33.25 -25.19
CA SER A 1196 41.85 -33.80 -25.24
C SER A 1196 40.86 -32.92 -26.03
N ASN A 1197 41.16 -31.65 -26.28
CA ASN A 1197 40.37 -30.77 -27.15
C ASN A 1197 40.68 -31.04 -28.63
N VAL A 1198 40.25 -32.21 -29.09
CA VAL A 1198 40.42 -32.70 -30.47
C VAL A 1198 39.92 -31.68 -31.54
N PRO A 1199 38.78 -30.98 -31.39
CA PRO A 1199 38.37 -29.96 -32.36
C PRO A 1199 39.37 -28.82 -32.52
N MET A 1200 39.87 -28.25 -31.42
CA MET A 1200 40.80 -27.12 -31.46
C MET A 1200 42.21 -27.55 -31.91
N ASN A 1201 42.69 -28.72 -31.48
CA ASN A 1201 43.96 -29.27 -31.98
C ASN A 1201 43.89 -29.60 -33.47
N ARG A 1202 42.74 -30.06 -33.99
CA ARG A 1202 42.53 -30.19 -35.45
C ARG A 1202 42.55 -28.84 -36.16
N LEU A 1203 41.92 -27.80 -35.59
CA LEU A 1203 41.97 -26.45 -36.15
C LEU A 1203 43.41 -25.91 -36.24
N ALA A 1204 44.18 -26.03 -35.17
CA ALA A 1204 45.57 -25.56 -35.11
C ALA A 1204 46.46 -26.24 -36.17
N ASN A 1205 46.35 -27.56 -36.33
CA ASN A 1205 47.03 -28.29 -37.41
C ASN A 1205 46.53 -27.85 -38.81
N ALA A 1206 45.21 -27.65 -38.99
CA ALA A 1206 44.63 -27.31 -40.29
C ALA A 1206 44.99 -25.88 -40.80
N ILE A 1207 45.38 -24.99 -39.88
CA ILE A 1207 45.93 -23.67 -40.22
C ILE A 1207 47.47 -23.67 -40.36
N GLY A 1208 48.13 -24.82 -40.17
CA GLY A 1208 49.59 -24.94 -40.27
C GLY A 1208 50.37 -24.46 -39.04
N ALA A 1209 49.70 -24.27 -37.90
CA ALA A 1209 50.38 -23.97 -36.64
C ALA A 1209 51.17 -25.20 -36.15
N LYS A 1210 52.27 -24.95 -35.45
CA LYS A 1210 53.20 -25.95 -34.89
C LYS A 1210 53.16 -25.88 -33.36
N ILE A 1211 53.30 -27.00 -32.66
CA ILE A 1211 53.38 -26.99 -31.19
C ILE A 1211 54.66 -26.26 -30.77
N HIS A 1212 54.51 -25.17 -30.03
CA HIS A 1212 55.60 -24.35 -29.50
C HIS A 1212 56.02 -24.81 -28.09
N LYS A 1213 55.05 -25.15 -27.24
CA LYS A 1213 55.25 -25.54 -25.84
C LYS A 1213 54.26 -26.63 -25.44
N ARG A 1214 54.62 -27.41 -24.42
CA ARG A 1214 53.78 -28.41 -23.74
C ARG A 1214 53.84 -28.13 -22.25
N TYR A 1215 52.69 -28.11 -21.58
CA TYR A 1215 52.58 -27.96 -20.13
C TYR A 1215 51.89 -29.21 -19.57
N LEU A 1216 52.51 -29.86 -18.59
CA LEU A 1216 51.94 -31.03 -17.92
C LEU A 1216 50.93 -30.59 -16.85
N ILE A 1217 49.73 -31.17 -16.90
CA ILE A 1217 48.72 -31.13 -15.85
C ILE A 1217 48.85 -32.41 -15.03
N TYR A 1218 48.91 -32.27 -13.71
CA TYR A 1218 49.07 -33.40 -12.79
C TYR A 1218 47.77 -33.70 -12.03
N GLU A 1219 47.67 -34.89 -11.43
CA GLU A 1219 46.57 -35.30 -10.55
C GLU A 1219 47.07 -36.16 -9.37
N LYS A 1220 46.38 -36.07 -8.23
CA LYS A 1220 46.66 -36.81 -7.00
C LYS A 1220 45.36 -37.32 -6.38
N LYS A 1221 45.32 -38.58 -5.94
CA LYS A 1221 44.18 -39.13 -5.19
C LYS A 1221 44.22 -38.69 -3.72
N LEU A 1222 43.04 -38.48 -3.13
CA LEU A 1222 42.87 -37.91 -1.79
C LEU A 1222 42.77 -38.96 -0.67
N ASP A 1223 43.02 -40.22 -1.01
CA ASP A 1223 42.80 -41.41 -0.17
C ASP A 1223 43.45 -41.30 1.22
N ASN A 1224 44.75 -40.93 1.27
CA ASN A 1224 45.57 -40.98 2.48
C ASN A 1224 45.44 -39.77 3.43
N TYR A 1225 44.58 -38.78 3.15
CA TYR A 1225 44.45 -37.58 4.00
C TYR A 1225 43.56 -37.80 5.24
N PRO A 1226 44.02 -37.47 6.46
CA PRO A 1226 43.24 -37.64 7.69
C PRO A 1226 42.09 -36.62 7.78
N THR A 1227 40.94 -37.10 8.25
CA THR A 1227 39.67 -36.35 8.35
C THR A 1227 39.50 -35.63 9.70
N LYS A 1228 40.57 -34.99 10.18
CA LYS A 1228 40.63 -34.13 11.38
C LYS A 1228 41.55 -32.95 11.09
#